data_AF-A0A1H3F876-F1
#
_entry.id   AF-A0A1H3F876-F1
#
_cell.length_a   1.000
_cell.length_b   1.000
_cell.length_c   1.000
_cell.angle_alpha   90.00
_cell.angle_beta   90.00
_cell.angle_gamma   90.00
#
_symmetry.space_group_name_H-M   'P 1'
#
loop_
_entity.id
_entity.type
_entity.pdbx_description
1 polymer ?
#
loop_
_entity_poly.entity_id
_entity_poly.type
_entity_poly.pdbx_seq_one_letter_code
_entity_poly.pdbx_strand_id
1 'polypeptide(L)'
;MKFQTKKLYSKVKLVTITILLFFQPLLTFAQTDEGVSFFPNKSIGFIGLLVGLVIVAVALVFFLILKLAGNTNQFLEDKNEVQKDKFKKYMNNLNSSEIEILKKKRSQNNNRISILVLGFLSLVPQIMSAQTAPANREDLFSQPGVIITLVLIFIPLFLALVYLAAKVSTGFKNYVNNQKINEAEEFASYISETENIPSDAILDEIKHKLEYNITPNELSGIETPNDSKGLLKNISSETNYRFFASKRPPVKRPKIDPELTRLILWFLGTAVFWLFVGSSVGEYVGIKFIVPDADNYSWLSIGRLRAVHTNLVFWAWSTIGIMGLGYYIVPMVSNAPLNSIKNGWKALIAVNAAMLIGAISIMAGINNGGGEYREIIWPIMAVWAYGLLLTVINFIKTIAKRTTLEIYISNWFIVASYIFILIVATIAYIPMGQDGIGETIVQGYYMHQAVGMWFMFSMLGVLYYLLPQQLNKPIYSYSLGVLAFWSQILFYTVIGTHHFVFSALPWWLQTVAIVGSVGMLIPVTSGTINYLMTMRGSWSKISNSYSLPFFFVGIIYYFTGSFQGTAEAFRSTNLIWHFTDFTIAHSHITMYGIITFLLFGSIYAIVPRLTGKEPPQLGVGAHFWLALIGLQFYTIPLMIGGTLKGIMWAEGKPFIDSVVLMGPYWLWRAIGGTLMWLSHIVLAYNMYKMMRPSTDVDVKERAFEIINQNLEANSVEPKI
;
A
#
# COMPACT_ATOMS: atom_id res chain seq x y z
N MET A 1 -30.65 8.17 -42.83
CA MET A 1 -29.45 7.94 -43.66
C MET A 1 -28.62 6.84 -43.00
N LYS A 2 -28.96 5.57 -43.28
CA LYS A 2 -28.69 4.40 -42.42
C LYS A 2 -27.63 3.44 -42.99
N PHE A 3 -26.72 3.92 -43.85
CA PHE A 3 -25.82 3.06 -44.65
C PHE A 3 -24.30 3.29 -44.49
N GLN A 4 -23.84 4.14 -43.57
CA GLN A 4 -22.39 4.44 -43.41
C GLN A 4 -21.69 3.78 -42.20
N THR A 5 -22.42 3.17 -41.27
CA THR A 5 -21.81 2.59 -40.05
C THR A 5 -21.20 1.19 -40.25
N LYS A 6 -21.59 0.46 -41.31
CA LYS A 6 -21.03 -0.88 -41.59
C LYS A 6 -19.63 -0.88 -42.23
N LYS A 7 -19.17 0.24 -42.80
CA LYS A 7 -17.87 0.33 -43.51
C LYS A 7 -16.69 0.69 -42.59
N LEU A 8 -16.95 1.18 -41.38
CA LEU A 8 -15.91 1.53 -40.41
C LEU A 8 -15.41 0.30 -39.63
N TYR A 9 -16.31 -0.65 -39.33
CA TYR A 9 -15.96 -1.89 -38.61
C TYR A 9 -15.14 -2.89 -39.44
N SER A 10 -15.25 -2.90 -40.78
CA SER A 10 -14.45 -3.81 -41.62
C SER A 10 -13.02 -3.31 -41.87
N LYS A 11 -12.79 -1.99 -41.83
CA LYS A 11 -11.45 -1.40 -41.98
C LYS A 11 -10.59 -1.52 -40.72
N VAL A 12 -11.20 -1.47 -39.53
CA VAL A 12 -10.48 -1.64 -38.26
C VAL A 12 -10.02 -3.10 -38.10
N LYS A 13 -10.84 -4.10 -38.48
CA LYS A 13 -10.43 -5.52 -38.46
C LYS A 13 -9.24 -5.82 -39.38
N LEU A 14 -9.13 -5.16 -40.53
CA LEU A 14 -8.04 -5.38 -41.47
C LEU A 14 -6.71 -4.85 -40.93
N VAL A 15 -6.71 -3.69 -40.26
CA VAL A 15 -5.51 -3.11 -39.65
C VAL A 15 -5.03 -3.91 -38.44
N THR A 16 -5.93 -4.48 -37.64
CA THR A 16 -5.54 -5.34 -36.51
C THR A 16 -4.98 -6.69 -36.97
N ILE A 17 -5.44 -7.23 -38.10
CA ILE A 17 -4.96 -8.51 -38.65
C ILE A 17 -3.60 -8.34 -39.34
N THR A 18 -3.32 -7.20 -39.97
CA THR A 18 -2.00 -6.91 -40.58
C THR A 18 -0.90 -6.69 -39.53
N ILE A 19 -1.25 -6.18 -38.33
CA ILE A 19 -0.30 -6.01 -37.23
C ILE A 19 0.03 -7.34 -36.52
N LEU A 20 -0.88 -8.32 -36.54
CA LEU A 20 -0.67 -9.64 -35.94
C LEU A 20 0.15 -10.61 -36.82
N LEU A 21 0.25 -10.36 -38.13
CA LEU A 21 1.04 -11.20 -39.06
C LEU A 21 2.53 -10.81 -39.14
N PHE A 22 2.95 -9.72 -38.49
CA PHE A 22 4.35 -9.28 -38.44
C PHE A 22 5.12 -9.75 -37.19
N PHE A 23 4.50 -10.57 -36.33
CA PHE A 23 5.11 -11.10 -35.10
C PHE A 23 5.16 -12.62 -35.09
N GLN A 24 5.82 -13.23 -36.09
CA GLN A 24 6.31 -14.61 -35.98
C GLN A 24 7.80 -14.58 -35.59
N PRO A 25 8.19 -15.11 -34.41
CA PRO A 25 9.59 -15.29 -34.09
C PRO A 25 10.10 -16.56 -34.79
N LEU A 26 10.98 -16.39 -35.77
CA LEU A 26 11.81 -17.48 -36.28
C LEU A 26 12.77 -17.92 -35.17
N LEU A 27 12.53 -19.11 -34.62
CA LEU A 27 13.47 -19.79 -33.72
C LEU A 27 14.61 -20.39 -34.55
N THR A 28 15.81 -19.88 -34.39
CA THR A 28 17.05 -20.59 -34.76
C THR A 28 17.75 -21.04 -33.48
N PHE A 29 17.91 -22.34 -33.31
CA PHE A 29 18.76 -22.93 -32.28
C PHE A 29 20.21 -23.00 -32.78
N ALA A 30 21.15 -22.58 -31.94
CA ALA A 30 22.54 -23.02 -31.99
C ALA A 30 23.01 -23.32 -30.55
N GLN A 31 23.77 -24.40 -30.42
CA GLN A 31 24.24 -24.98 -29.17
C GLN A 31 25.53 -24.29 -28.67
N THR A 32 25.76 -24.46 -27.37
CA THR A 32 26.66 -23.76 -26.44
C THR A 32 28.16 -23.90 -26.69
N ASP A 33 28.94 -22.93 -26.18
CA ASP A 33 30.17 -23.26 -25.45
C ASP A 33 30.44 -22.29 -24.28
N GLU A 34 31.12 -22.82 -23.25
CA GLU A 34 31.27 -22.25 -21.91
C GLU A 34 32.35 -21.15 -21.83
N GLY A 35 31.94 -19.93 -21.48
CA GLY A 35 32.84 -18.84 -21.14
C GLY A 35 32.21 -17.98 -20.05
N VAL A 36 32.96 -17.75 -18.98
CA VAL A 36 32.52 -17.03 -17.77
C VAL A 36 32.23 -15.57 -18.12
N SER A 37 30.97 -15.27 -18.46
CA SER A 37 30.42 -13.92 -18.40
C SER A 37 29.58 -13.79 -17.13
N PHE A 38 29.59 -12.59 -16.53
CA PHE A 38 28.87 -12.29 -15.29
C PHE A 38 27.33 -12.40 -15.43
N PHE A 39 26.82 -12.65 -16.64
CA PHE A 39 25.39 -12.84 -16.93
C PHE A 39 25.16 -13.98 -17.94
N PRO A 40 24.47 -15.07 -17.58
CA PRO A 40 24.14 -16.12 -18.53
C PRO A 40 23.25 -15.59 -19.66
N ASN A 41 23.60 -15.97 -20.90
CA ASN A 41 23.00 -15.57 -22.17
C ASN A 41 21.57 -16.12 -22.42
N LYS A 42 20.66 -15.98 -21.45
CA LYS A 42 19.23 -16.33 -21.55
C LYS A 42 18.30 -15.11 -21.41
N SER A 43 18.77 -13.92 -21.77
CA SER A 43 18.02 -12.65 -21.63
C SER A 43 17.16 -12.26 -22.84
N ILE A 44 17.22 -12.99 -23.95
CA ILE A 44 16.43 -12.67 -25.16
C ILE A 44 14.91 -12.79 -24.90
N GLY A 45 14.49 -13.73 -24.05
CA GLY A 45 13.09 -13.85 -23.61
C GLY A 45 12.65 -12.72 -22.65
N PHE A 46 13.60 -12.14 -21.91
CA PHE A 46 13.35 -11.11 -20.90
C PHE A 46 13.12 -9.72 -21.51
N ILE A 47 13.89 -9.35 -22.54
CA ILE A 47 13.71 -8.09 -23.27
C ILE A 47 12.36 -8.08 -24.00
N GLY A 48 11.98 -9.22 -24.61
CA GLY A 48 10.66 -9.37 -25.23
C GLY A 48 9.51 -9.20 -24.24
N LEU A 49 9.68 -9.67 -23.00
CA LEU A 49 8.68 -9.54 -21.93
C LEU A 49 8.59 -8.10 -21.40
N LEU A 50 9.72 -7.39 -21.27
CA LEU A 50 9.77 -6.01 -20.78
C LEU A 50 9.20 -5.03 -21.82
N VAL A 51 9.57 -5.21 -23.09
CA VAL A 51 8.96 -4.48 -24.22
C VAL A 51 7.47 -4.82 -24.32
N GLY A 52 7.10 -6.09 -24.14
CA GLY A 52 5.70 -6.53 -24.08
C GLY A 52 4.91 -5.83 -22.98
N LEU A 53 5.46 -5.71 -21.76
CA LEU A 53 4.83 -5.03 -20.64
C LEU A 53 4.67 -3.53 -20.88
N VAL A 54 5.66 -2.87 -21.50
CA VAL A 54 5.58 -1.45 -21.87
C VAL A 54 4.50 -1.23 -22.94
N ILE A 55 4.44 -2.09 -23.96
CA ILE A 55 3.40 -2.03 -25.00
C ILE A 55 2.02 -2.27 -24.39
N VAL A 56 1.87 -3.22 -23.46
CA VAL A 56 0.62 -3.48 -22.75
C VAL A 56 0.22 -2.29 -21.88
N ALA A 57 1.16 -1.64 -21.19
CA ALA A 57 0.90 -0.44 -20.38
C ALA A 57 0.45 0.74 -21.24
N VAL A 58 1.13 1.00 -22.37
CA VAL A 58 0.76 2.04 -23.33
C VAL A 58 -0.61 1.74 -23.95
N ALA A 59 -0.87 0.49 -24.32
CA ALA A 59 -2.17 0.05 -24.84
C ALA A 59 -3.28 0.20 -23.79
N LEU A 60 -3.02 -0.09 -22.51
CA LEU A 60 -3.96 0.11 -21.40
C LEU A 60 -4.29 1.59 -21.19
N VAL A 61 -3.28 2.47 -21.23
CA VAL A 61 -3.46 3.92 -21.12
C VAL A 61 -4.26 4.46 -22.31
N PHE A 62 -3.93 4.02 -23.53
CA PHE A 62 -4.66 4.39 -24.74
C PHE A 62 -6.11 3.88 -24.71
N PHE A 63 -6.32 2.64 -24.26
CA PHE A 63 -7.65 2.06 -24.06
C PHE A 63 -8.46 2.83 -23.01
N LEU A 64 -7.84 3.25 -21.90
CA LEU A 64 -8.48 4.10 -20.88
C LEU A 64 -8.88 5.46 -21.44
N ILE A 65 -8.03 6.09 -22.26
CA ILE A 65 -8.34 7.36 -22.94
C ILE A 65 -9.52 7.18 -23.91
N LEU A 66 -9.51 6.11 -24.72
CA LEU A 66 -10.62 5.82 -25.64
C LEU A 66 -11.92 5.48 -24.90
N LYS A 67 -11.85 4.78 -23.77
CA LYS A 67 -13.01 4.46 -22.94
C LYS A 67 -13.58 5.72 -22.26
N LEU A 68 -12.72 6.63 -21.80
CA LEU A 68 -13.12 7.94 -21.29
C LEU A 68 -13.80 8.78 -22.39
N ALA A 69 -13.23 8.82 -23.59
CA ALA A 69 -13.84 9.51 -24.73
C ALA A 69 -15.18 8.88 -25.14
N GLY A 70 -15.29 7.55 -25.12
CA GLY A 70 -16.52 6.81 -25.41
C GLY A 70 -17.65 7.09 -24.40
N ASN A 71 -17.34 7.08 -23.10
CA ASN A 71 -18.31 7.42 -22.06
C ASN A 71 -18.78 8.89 -22.16
N THR A 72 -17.93 9.79 -22.66
CA THR A 72 -18.30 11.20 -22.89
C THR A 72 -19.32 11.31 -24.02
N ASN A 73 -19.17 10.54 -25.09
CA ASN A 73 -20.14 10.49 -26.19
C ASN A 73 -21.45 9.81 -25.77
N GLN A 74 -21.41 8.77 -24.96
CA GLN A 74 -22.60 8.07 -24.49
C GLN A 74 -23.42 8.93 -23.50
N PHE A 75 -22.75 9.72 -22.66
CA PHE A 75 -23.39 10.70 -21.78
C PHE A 75 -23.96 11.91 -22.55
N LEU A 76 -23.32 12.31 -23.66
CA LEU A 76 -23.87 13.30 -24.61
C LEU A 76 -25.06 12.74 -25.41
N GLU A 77 -25.10 11.43 -25.68
CA GLU A 77 -26.25 10.76 -26.31
C GLU A 77 -27.44 10.63 -25.35
N ASP A 78 -27.23 10.30 -24.07
CA ASP A 78 -28.29 10.26 -23.04
C ASP A 78 -28.89 11.65 -22.77
N LYS A 79 -28.08 12.72 -22.78
CA LYS A 79 -28.58 14.11 -22.66
C LYS A 79 -29.40 14.55 -23.89
N ASN A 80 -29.14 13.95 -25.06
CA ASN A 80 -29.87 14.22 -26.30
C ASN A 80 -31.21 13.46 -26.41
N GLU A 81 -31.41 12.34 -25.71
CA GLU A 81 -32.71 11.64 -25.70
C GLU A 81 -33.74 12.34 -24.81
N VAL A 82 -33.34 12.88 -23.65
CA VAL A 82 -34.25 13.65 -22.76
C VAL A 82 -34.59 15.03 -23.35
N GLN A 83 -33.70 15.64 -24.15
CA GLN A 83 -33.98 16.90 -24.85
C GLN A 83 -34.87 16.73 -26.10
N LYS A 84 -34.83 15.59 -26.80
CA LYS A 84 -35.54 15.40 -28.09
C LYS A 84 -37.07 15.47 -27.98
N ASP A 85 -37.64 15.03 -26.86
CA ASP A 85 -39.09 15.12 -26.65
C ASP A 85 -39.55 16.55 -26.28
N LYS A 86 -38.67 17.38 -25.72
CA LYS A 86 -38.92 18.82 -25.49
C LYS A 86 -38.87 19.62 -26.80
N PHE A 87 -37.93 19.31 -27.70
CA PHE A 87 -37.76 20.01 -28.99
C PHE A 87 -38.81 19.67 -30.06
N LYS A 88 -39.43 18.48 -30.02
CA LYS A 88 -40.55 18.12 -30.90
C LYS A 88 -41.77 19.03 -30.70
N LYS A 89 -41.96 19.55 -29.48
CA LYS A 89 -43.04 20.49 -29.12
C LYS A 89 -42.78 21.92 -29.62
N TYR A 90 -41.50 22.34 -29.68
CA TYR A 90 -41.09 23.64 -30.22
C TYR A 90 -41.06 23.68 -31.76
N MET A 91 -40.73 22.56 -32.40
CA MET A 91 -40.75 22.41 -33.86
C MET A 91 -42.13 22.60 -34.51
N ASN A 92 -43.21 22.36 -33.76
CA ASN A 92 -44.58 22.44 -34.27
C ASN A 92 -45.20 23.86 -34.21
N ASN A 93 -44.50 24.84 -33.62
CA ASN A 93 -44.98 26.22 -33.42
C ASN A 93 -44.01 27.28 -34.01
N LEU A 94 -43.31 26.98 -35.10
CA LEU A 94 -42.41 27.94 -35.76
C LEU A 94 -43.20 28.91 -36.67
N ASN A 95 -42.92 30.21 -36.57
CA ASN A 95 -43.49 31.22 -37.48
C ASN A 95 -42.67 31.35 -38.78
N SER A 96 -43.26 31.99 -39.81
CA SER A 96 -42.65 32.10 -41.15
C SER A 96 -41.31 32.85 -41.16
N SER A 97 -41.11 33.81 -40.25
CA SER A 97 -39.84 34.54 -40.07
C SER A 97 -38.74 33.68 -39.43
N GLU A 98 -39.08 32.74 -38.56
CA GLU A 98 -38.13 31.81 -37.91
C GLU A 98 -37.69 30.68 -38.87
N ILE A 99 -38.56 30.31 -39.82
CA ILE A 99 -38.27 29.33 -40.87
C ILE A 99 -37.25 29.88 -41.89
N GLU A 100 -37.25 31.19 -42.17
CA GLU A 100 -36.24 31.82 -43.03
C GLU A 100 -34.86 31.90 -42.38
N ILE A 101 -34.79 32.13 -41.07
CA ILE A 101 -33.51 32.15 -40.31
C ILE A 101 -32.86 30.75 -40.31
N LEU A 102 -33.65 29.68 -40.20
CA LEU A 102 -33.17 28.29 -40.30
C LEU A 102 -32.71 27.91 -41.71
N LYS A 103 -33.35 28.44 -42.77
CA LYS A 103 -32.89 28.27 -44.16
C LYS A 103 -31.57 29.01 -44.41
N LYS A 104 -31.36 30.19 -43.80
CA LYS A 104 -30.12 30.97 -43.94
C LYS A 104 -28.91 30.27 -43.29
N LYS A 105 -29.11 29.57 -42.16
CA LYS A 105 -28.08 28.78 -41.47
C LYS A 105 -27.70 27.48 -42.21
N ARG A 106 -28.57 26.96 -43.09
CA ARG A 106 -28.30 25.75 -43.89
C ARG A 106 -27.39 25.99 -45.10
N SER A 107 -27.10 27.25 -45.45
CA SER A 107 -26.25 27.60 -46.60
C SER A 107 -24.79 27.96 -46.25
N GLN A 108 -24.43 28.00 -44.97
CA GLN A 108 -23.05 28.25 -44.52
C GLN A 108 -22.58 27.15 -43.58
N ASN A 109 -22.28 25.97 -44.14
CA ASN A 109 -21.08 25.22 -43.73
C ASN A 109 -20.91 24.00 -44.63
N ASN A 110 -19.98 24.08 -45.58
CA ASN A 110 -19.24 22.90 -45.97
C ASN A 110 -17.86 23.27 -46.48
N ASN A 111 -16.90 22.47 -46.03
CA ASN A 111 -15.54 22.30 -46.52
C ASN A 111 -14.54 23.41 -46.23
N ARG A 112 -13.79 23.21 -45.14
CA ARG A 112 -12.37 22.80 -45.22
C ARG A 112 -11.89 22.47 -43.81
N ILE A 113 -11.41 21.24 -43.63
CA ILE A 113 -10.12 20.91 -42.97
C ILE A 113 -9.97 19.39 -43.14
N SER A 114 -9.18 19.01 -44.12
CA SER A 114 -8.42 17.77 -44.09
C SER A 114 -7.14 17.98 -44.90
N ILE A 115 -6.09 17.30 -44.43
CA ILE A 115 -4.75 17.12 -45.02
C ILE A 115 -3.70 18.15 -44.58
N LEU A 116 -2.98 17.78 -43.51
CA LEU A 116 -1.52 17.87 -43.45
C LEU A 116 -1.00 16.75 -42.52
N VAL A 117 -0.83 15.57 -43.08
CA VAL A 117 0.07 14.54 -42.55
C VAL A 117 1.00 14.16 -43.69
N LEU A 118 2.21 14.73 -43.69
CA LEU A 118 3.40 14.17 -44.31
C LEU A 118 4.62 15.03 -43.92
N GLY A 119 5.65 14.35 -43.42
CA GLY A 119 7.01 14.90 -43.34
C GLY A 119 7.63 14.87 -41.95
N PHE A 120 8.05 13.70 -41.47
CA PHE A 120 9.47 13.33 -41.32
C PHE A 120 9.62 12.11 -40.43
N LEU A 121 9.99 10.97 -41.04
CA LEU A 121 10.88 9.97 -40.46
C LEU A 121 11.29 9.02 -41.60
N SER A 122 12.10 9.56 -42.50
CA SER A 122 13.03 8.77 -43.29
C SER A 122 14.27 8.58 -42.43
N LEU A 123 14.60 7.34 -42.08
CA LEU A 123 15.97 6.81 -42.06
C LEU A 123 15.86 5.28 -41.89
N VAL A 124 15.67 4.63 -43.03
CA VAL A 124 16.00 3.22 -43.25
C VAL A 124 17.52 3.12 -43.35
N PRO A 125 18.21 2.29 -42.57
CA PRO A 125 19.53 1.83 -42.97
C PRO A 125 19.36 0.75 -44.04
N GLN A 126 20.02 0.97 -45.17
CA GLN A 126 20.13 -0.03 -46.24
C GLN A 126 20.90 -1.25 -45.75
N ILE A 127 20.50 -2.41 -46.28
CA ILE A 127 21.27 -3.65 -46.23
C ILE A 127 22.56 -3.42 -47.01
N MET A 128 23.71 -3.47 -46.32
CA MET A 128 25.00 -3.69 -46.94
C MET A 128 25.49 -5.08 -46.56
N SER A 129 25.76 -5.91 -47.56
CA SER A 129 26.53 -7.13 -47.40
C SER A 129 28.01 -6.80 -47.37
N ALA A 130 28.70 -7.18 -46.30
CA ALA A 130 30.15 -7.29 -46.25
C ALA A 130 30.53 -8.58 -45.50
N GLN A 131 31.49 -9.31 -46.05
CA GLN A 131 32.00 -10.58 -45.51
C GLN A 131 32.98 -10.35 -44.35
N THR A 132 32.70 -11.07 -43.25
CA THR A 132 33.59 -11.71 -42.26
C THR A 132 34.75 -10.95 -41.58
N ALA A 133 34.61 -10.76 -40.26
CA ALA A 133 35.56 -11.19 -39.22
C ALA A 133 34.82 -11.29 -37.86
N PRO A 134 35.03 -12.31 -37.01
CA PRO A 134 34.24 -12.49 -35.80
C PRO A 134 34.82 -11.67 -34.65
N ALA A 135 34.04 -10.73 -34.13
CA ALA A 135 34.20 -10.20 -32.78
C ALA A 135 32.88 -10.43 -32.04
N ASN A 136 32.93 -11.12 -30.91
CA ASN A 136 31.80 -11.28 -30.01
C ASN A 136 31.31 -9.90 -29.57
N ARG A 137 30.21 -9.43 -30.15
CA ARG A 137 29.43 -8.33 -29.58
C ARG A 137 28.23 -8.95 -28.88
N GLU A 138 28.20 -8.83 -27.56
CA GLU A 138 26.96 -8.90 -26.81
C GLU A 138 25.96 -7.94 -27.44
N ASP A 139 24.69 -8.36 -27.52
CA ASP A 139 23.62 -7.55 -28.09
C ASP A 139 23.58 -6.19 -27.36
N LEU A 140 23.54 -5.08 -28.11
CA LEU A 140 23.62 -3.74 -27.54
C LEU A 140 22.53 -3.54 -26.47
N PHE A 141 21.38 -4.18 -26.65
CA PHE A 141 20.24 -4.14 -25.75
C PHE A 141 20.34 -5.07 -24.54
N SER A 142 21.28 -6.02 -24.53
CA SER A 142 21.58 -6.85 -23.35
C SER A 142 22.60 -6.21 -22.42
N GLN A 143 23.26 -5.13 -22.84
CA GLN A 143 24.24 -4.44 -22.00
C GLN A 143 23.53 -3.77 -20.80
N PRO A 144 23.97 -4.03 -19.56
CA PRO A 144 23.38 -3.43 -18.36
C PRO A 144 23.29 -1.90 -18.42
N GLY A 145 24.30 -1.24 -19.01
CA GLY A 145 24.30 0.22 -19.20
C GLY A 145 23.19 0.73 -20.13
N VAL A 146 22.86 -0.01 -21.19
CA VAL A 146 21.78 0.35 -22.13
C VAL A 146 20.42 0.10 -21.48
N ILE A 147 20.27 -0.98 -20.71
CA ILE A 147 19.06 -1.26 -19.93
C ILE A 147 18.82 -0.16 -18.90
N ILE A 148 19.85 0.24 -18.15
CA ILE A 148 19.77 1.33 -17.17
C ILE A 148 19.40 2.64 -17.87
N THR A 149 20.01 2.94 -19.02
CA THR A 149 19.71 4.17 -19.78
C THR A 149 18.27 4.19 -20.29
N LEU A 150 17.76 3.06 -20.79
CA LEU A 150 16.37 2.93 -21.23
C LEU A 150 15.38 3.10 -20.06
N VAL A 151 15.70 2.53 -18.90
CA VAL A 151 14.92 2.72 -17.66
C VAL A 151 14.95 4.17 -17.21
N LEU A 152 16.12 4.82 -17.22
CA LEU A 152 16.29 6.22 -16.84
C LEU A 152 15.57 7.19 -17.78
N ILE A 153 15.45 6.86 -19.07
CA ILE A 153 14.64 7.63 -20.04
C ILE A 153 13.14 7.35 -19.86
N PHE A 154 12.77 6.12 -19.50
CA PHE A 154 11.38 5.74 -19.27
C PHE A 154 10.78 6.44 -18.05
N ILE A 155 11.53 6.62 -16.97
CA ILE A 155 11.05 7.27 -15.73
C ILE A 155 10.45 8.67 -15.98
N PRO A 156 11.15 9.66 -16.58
CA PRO A 156 10.59 10.98 -16.83
C PRO A 156 9.45 10.96 -17.85
N LEU A 157 9.49 10.09 -18.87
CA LEU A 157 8.39 9.90 -19.83
C LEU A 157 7.13 9.36 -19.14
N PHE A 158 7.29 8.38 -18.25
CA PHE A 158 6.21 7.83 -17.44
C PHE A 158 5.64 8.88 -16.48
N LEU A 159 6.49 9.64 -15.80
CA LEU A 159 6.07 10.73 -14.91
C LEU A 159 5.31 11.84 -15.67
N ALA A 160 5.76 12.19 -16.89
CA ALA A 160 5.07 13.16 -17.75
C ALA A 160 3.69 12.65 -18.19
N LEU A 161 3.57 11.36 -18.54
CA LEU A 161 2.29 10.73 -18.86
C LEU A 161 1.34 10.69 -17.66
N VAL A 162 1.85 10.36 -16.47
CA VAL A 162 1.07 10.39 -15.22
C VAL A 162 0.60 11.81 -14.90
N TYR A 163 1.46 12.81 -15.07
CA TYR A 163 1.11 14.22 -14.89
C TYR A 163 0.01 14.67 -15.87
N LEU A 164 0.15 14.31 -17.16
CA LEU A 164 -0.86 14.61 -18.17
C LEU A 164 -2.20 13.96 -17.83
N ALA A 165 -2.20 12.67 -17.46
CA ALA A 165 -3.39 11.96 -17.05
C ALA A 165 -4.06 12.58 -15.81
N ALA A 166 -3.26 13.01 -14.83
CA ALA A 166 -3.75 13.72 -13.64
C ALA A 166 -4.38 15.08 -13.99
N LYS A 167 -3.76 15.84 -14.91
CA LYS A 167 -4.26 17.15 -15.37
C LYS A 167 -5.58 17.01 -16.13
N VAL A 168 -5.67 16.04 -17.05
CA VAL A 168 -6.90 15.73 -17.80
C VAL A 168 -8.02 15.27 -16.85
N SER A 169 -7.72 14.37 -15.91
CA SER A 169 -8.70 13.91 -14.91
C SER A 169 -9.21 15.06 -14.03
N THR A 170 -8.32 16.00 -13.65
CA THR A 170 -8.70 17.18 -12.86
C THR A 170 -9.58 18.13 -13.66
N GLY A 171 -9.26 18.38 -14.93
CA GLY A 171 -10.09 19.19 -15.82
C GLY A 171 -11.49 18.61 -15.99
N PHE A 172 -11.59 17.30 -16.21
CA PHE A 172 -12.89 16.61 -16.32
C PHE A 172 -13.71 16.71 -15.03
N LYS A 173 -13.08 16.52 -13.86
CA LYS A 173 -13.76 16.65 -12.56
C LYS A 173 -14.31 18.05 -12.34
N ASN A 174 -13.53 19.10 -12.65
CA ASN A 174 -14.00 20.47 -12.50
C ASN A 174 -15.20 20.75 -13.40
N TYR A 175 -15.21 20.23 -14.63
CA TYR A 175 -16.36 20.34 -15.53
C TYR A 175 -17.60 19.65 -14.96
N VAL A 176 -17.47 18.40 -14.49
CA VAL A 176 -18.58 17.64 -13.89
C VAL A 176 -19.10 18.33 -12.63
N ASN A 177 -18.21 18.83 -11.76
CA ASN A 177 -18.61 19.54 -10.56
C ASN A 177 -19.37 20.83 -10.87
N ASN A 178 -18.94 21.61 -11.86
CA ASN A 178 -19.69 22.79 -12.28
C ASN A 178 -21.09 22.43 -12.80
N GLN A 179 -21.24 21.30 -13.51
CA GLN A 179 -22.57 20.81 -13.92
C GLN A 179 -23.43 20.45 -12.70
N LYS A 180 -22.86 19.76 -11.70
CA LYS A 180 -23.58 19.41 -10.47
C LYS A 180 -23.96 20.63 -9.63
N ILE A 181 -23.13 21.69 -9.62
CA ILE A 181 -23.46 22.96 -8.97
C ILE A 181 -24.66 23.61 -9.66
N ASN A 182 -24.64 23.69 -11.00
CA ASN A 182 -25.78 24.23 -11.75
C ASN A 182 -27.05 23.40 -11.52
N GLU A 183 -26.95 22.06 -11.49
CA GLU A 183 -28.07 21.17 -11.17
C GLU A 183 -28.58 21.38 -9.74
N ALA A 184 -27.69 21.66 -8.79
CA ALA A 184 -28.04 21.96 -7.40
C ALA A 184 -28.75 23.31 -7.28
N GLU A 185 -28.32 24.33 -8.04
CA GLU A 185 -29.00 25.63 -8.13
C GLU A 185 -30.40 25.48 -8.73
N GLU A 186 -30.54 24.75 -9.84
CA GLU A 186 -31.84 24.43 -10.44
C GLU A 186 -32.76 23.69 -9.46
N PHE A 187 -32.23 22.72 -8.73
CA PHE A 187 -32.99 21.96 -7.72
C PHE A 187 -33.37 22.82 -6.51
N ALA A 188 -32.50 23.71 -6.05
CA ALA A 188 -32.78 24.65 -4.97
C ALA A 188 -33.88 25.65 -5.35
N SER A 189 -33.82 26.20 -6.57
CA SER A 189 -34.88 27.07 -7.11
C SER A 189 -36.21 26.34 -7.20
N TYR A 190 -36.21 25.09 -7.69
CA TYR A 190 -37.42 24.27 -7.78
C TYR A 190 -38.10 24.03 -6.42
N ILE A 191 -37.33 23.72 -5.37
CA ILE A 191 -37.87 23.49 -4.02
C ILE A 191 -38.31 24.79 -3.33
N SER A 192 -37.71 25.94 -3.68
CA SER A 192 -38.05 27.23 -3.07
C SER A 192 -39.43 27.78 -3.48
N GLU A 193 -40.04 27.24 -4.53
CA GLU A 193 -41.41 27.54 -4.94
C GLU A 193 -42.41 26.78 -4.06
N THR A 194 -43.31 27.50 -3.39
CA THR A 194 -44.25 26.98 -2.38
C THR A 194 -45.20 25.88 -2.89
N GLU A 195 -45.45 25.83 -4.20
CA GLU A 195 -46.28 24.79 -4.84
C GLU A 195 -45.57 23.43 -4.96
N ASN A 196 -44.24 23.41 -4.89
CA ASN A 196 -43.42 22.20 -5.09
C ASN A 196 -43.01 21.51 -3.79
N ILE A 197 -43.35 22.10 -2.64
CA ILE A 197 -43.08 21.52 -1.31
C ILE A 197 -44.20 20.50 -1.02
N PRO A 198 -43.86 19.22 -0.76
CA PRO A 198 -44.86 18.21 -0.37
C PRO A 198 -45.58 18.63 0.92
N SER A 199 -46.84 18.20 1.08
CA SER A 199 -47.59 18.49 2.31
C SER A 199 -46.91 17.90 3.54
N ASP A 200 -47.09 18.53 4.71
CA ASP A 200 -46.46 18.11 5.97
C ASP A 200 -46.73 16.63 6.30
N ALA A 201 -47.93 16.13 5.97
CA ALA A 201 -48.28 14.73 6.14
C ALA A 201 -47.38 13.75 5.34
N ILE A 202 -46.98 14.13 4.13
CA ILE A 202 -46.07 13.31 3.28
C ILE A 202 -44.64 13.40 3.81
N LEU A 203 -44.22 14.58 4.27
CA LEU A 203 -42.89 14.78 4.86
C LEU A 203 -42.71 13.98 6.16
N ASP A 204 -43.73 13.96 7.01
CA ASP A 204 -43.75 13.16 8.24
C ASP A 204 -43.76 11.65 7.94
N GLU A 205 -44.48 11.20 6.90
CA GLU A 205 -44.44 9.82 6.45
C GLU A 205 -43.03 9.42 5.95
N ILE A 206 -42.38 10.28 5.17
CA ILE A 206 -41.00 10.07 4.71
C ILE A 206 -40.04 10.03 5.90
N LYS A 207 -40.20 10.93 6.87
CA LYS A 207 -39.40 10.97 8.09
C LYS A 207 -39.56 9.69 8.90
N HIS A 208 -40.79 9.24 9.10
CA HIS A 208 -41.10 7.98 9.80
C HIS A 208 -40.50 6.76 9.08
N LYS A 209 -40.54 6.73 7.73
CA LYS A 209 -39.88 5.69 6.93
C LYS A 209 -38.35 5.71 7.06
N LEU A 210 -37.74 6.89 7.20
CA LEU A 210 -36.30 7.04 7.38
C LEU A 210 -35.84 6.70 8.81
N GLU A 211 -36.70 6.89 9.80
CA GLU A 211 -36.44 6.55 11.21
C GLU A 211 -36.68 5.07 11.53
N TYR A 212 -37.39 4.36 10.65
CA TYR A 212 -37.70 2.94 10.81
C TYR A 212 -36.44 2.05 10.72
N ASN A 213 -36.17 1.33 11.80
CA ASN A 213 -35.10 0.33 11.88
C ASN A 213 -35.67 -1.09 11.90
N ILE A 214 -35.20 -1.92 10.98
CA ILE A 214 -35.60 -3.32 10.85
C ILE A 214 -35.15 -4.11 12.08
N THR A 215 -36.07 -4.82 12.72
CA THR A 215 -35.73 -5.77 13.79
C THR A 215 -35.13 -7.06 13.18
N PRO A 216 -34.14 -7.71 13.83
CA PRO A 216 -33.61 -8.98 13.32
C PRO A 216 -34.75 -9.99 13.15
N ASN A 217 -34.95 -10.48 11.91
CA ASN A 217 -35.98 -11.43 11.45
C ASN A 217 -37.32 -10.87 10.93
N GLU A 218 -37.48 -9.55 10.81
CA GLU A 218 -38.73 -8.96 10.29
C GLU A 218 -38.97 -9.23 8.79
N LEU A 219 -37.89 -9.38 8.02
CA LEU A 219 -37.94 -9.65 6.58
C LEU A 219 -37.59 -11.10 6.21
N SER A 220 -37.35 -11.98 7.19
CA SER A 220 -37.22 -13.40 6.91
C SER A 220 -38.61 -14.01 6.80
N GLY A 221 -38.99 -14.45 5.61
CA GLY A 221 -40.14 -15.32 5.45
C GLY A 221 -39.97 -16.55 6.35
N ILE A 222 -41.06 -16.98 6.98
CA ILE A 222 -41.11 -18.16 7.86
C ILE A 222 -40.93 -19.45 7.01
N GLU A 223 -41.05 -19.33 5.70
CA GLU A 223 -40.88 -20.45 4.77
C GLU A 223 -39.43 -20.63 4.32
N THR A 224 -39.02 -21.90 4.28
CA THR A 224 -37.74 -22.30 3.69
C THR A 224 -37.78 -22.06 2.18
N PRO A 225 -36.83 -21.32 1.59
CA PRO A 225 -36.79 -21.11 0.15
C PRO A 225 -36.57 -22.46 -0.55
N ASN A 226 -37.50 -22.86 -1.41
CA ASN A 226 -37.41 -24.11 -2.18
C ASN A 226 -37.47 -23.83 -3.69
N ASP A 227 -36.32 -23.93 -4.38
CA ASP A 227 -36.25 -23.88 -5.85
C ASP A 227 -36.57 -25.25 -6.44
N SER A 228 -37.86 -25.56 -6.54
CA SER A 228 -38.36 -26.83 -7.08
C SER A 228 -38.14 -27.03 -8.58
N LYS A 229 -37.68 -25.99 -9.31
CA LYS A 229 -37.45 -26.04 -10.76
C LYS A 229 -35.97 -25.98 -11.14
N GLY A 230 -35.06 -25.81 -10.19
CA GLY A 230 -33.62 -25.73 -10.42
C GLY A 230 -33.21 -24.58 -11.35
N LEU A 231 -34.02 -23.51 -11.39
CA LEU A 231 -33.83 -22.37 -12.29
C LEU A 231 -32.76 -21.40 -11.77
N LEU A 232 -32.44 -21.45 -10.48
CA LEU A 232 -31.40 -20.63 -9.89
C LEU A 232 -30.06 -21.37 -9.90
N LYS A 233 -29.33 -21.20 -11.01
CA LYS A 233 -27.89 -21.48 -11.06
C LYS A 233 -27.15 -20.18 -11.33
N ASN A 234 -26.41 -19.70 -10.32
CA ASN A 234 -25.61 -18.47 -10.32
C ASN A 234 -26.38 -17.14 -10.45
N ILE A 235 -27.14 -16.76 -9.41
CA ILE A 235 -27.43 -15.32 -9.21
C ILE A 235 -26.21 -14.67 -8.58
N SER A 236 -25.36 -14.10 -9.42
CA SER A 236 -24.56 -12.92 -9.09
C SER A 236 -24.70 -11.93 -10.24
N SER A 237 -25.57 -10.94 -10.09
CA SER A 237 -25.79 -9.86 -11.08
C SER A 237 -24.78 -8.73 -10.96
N GLU A 238 -23.54 -9.03 -10.59
CA GLU A 238 -22.46 -8.05 -10.66
C GLU A 238 -21.60 -8.34 -11.89
N THR A 239 -21.77 -7.52 -12.92
CA THR A 239 -20.81 -7.36 -14.03
C THR A 239 -19.54 -6.70 -13.52
N ASN A 240 -18.83 -7.37 -12.61
CA ASN A 240 -17.53 -6.95 -12.13
C ASN A 240 -16.46 -7.84 -12.74
N TYR A 241 -15.35 -7.22 -13.12
CA TYR A 241 -14.21 -7.88 -13.76
C TYR A 241 -13.85 -9.16 -13.00
N ARG A 242 -13.95 -10.33 -13.65
CA ARG A 242 -13.86 -11.68 -13.03
C ARG A 242 -12.55 -11.96 -12.26
N PHE A 243 -11.57 -11.06 -12.31
CA PHE A 243 -10.31 -11.15 -11.60
C PHE A 243 -10.26 -10.32 -10.29
N PHE A 244 -11.23 -9.41 -10.05
CA PHE A 244 -11.26 -8.59 -8.85
C PHE A 244 -12.65 -8.64 -8.22
N ALA A 245 -12.76 -9.20 -7.01
CA ALA A 245 -13.98 -9.13 -6.22
C ALA A 245 -14.29 -7.66 -5.86
N SER A 246 -15.54 -7.26 -6.07
CA SER A 246 -16.05 -5.97 -5.60
C SER A 246 -16.04 -5.94 -4.08
N LYS A 247 -15.39 -4.92 -3.52
CA LYS A 247 -15.21 -4.81 -2.07
C LYS A 247 -16.30 -3.95 -1.47
N ARG A 248 -16.90 -4.41 -0.37
CA ARG A 248 -18.01 -3.70 0.30
C ARG A 248 -17.49 -2.47 1.06
N PRO A 249 -18.24 -1.35 1.06
CA PRO A 249 -17.89 -0.20 1.89
C PRO A 249 -17.99 -0.56 3.39
N PRO A 250 -17.17 0.05 4.25
CA PRO A 250 -17.24 -0.09 5.70
C PRO A 250 -18.51 0.56 6.25
N VAL A 251 -18.99 0.02 7.37
CA VAL A 251 -20.15 0.55 8.11
C VAL A 251 -19.82 1.94 8.67
N LYS A 252 -20.67 2.95 8.42
CA LYS A 252 -20.56 4.30 9.02
C LYS A 252 -20.66 4.17 10.55
N ARG A 253 -19.74 4.83 11.28
CA ARG A 253 -19.61 4.76 12.75
C ARG A 253 -19.70 6.15 13.37
N PRO A 254 -19.94 6.27 14.70
CA PRO A 254 -20.05 7.56 15.37
C PRO A 254 -18.86 8.48 15.09
N LYS A 255 -19.14 9.79 15.00
CA LYS A 255 -18.14 10.82 14.68
C LYS A 255 -17.04 10.81 15.75
N ILE A 256 -15.83 10.48 15.33
CA ILE A 256 -14.62 10.63 16.15
C ILE A 256 -14.28 12.12 16.19
N ASP A 257 -13.79 12.58 17.34
CA ASP A 257 -13.31 13.96 17.52
C ASP A 257 -12.43 14.40 16.32
N PRO A 258 -12.82 15.48 15.59
CA PRO A 258 -12.07 15.96 14.43
C PRO A 258 -10.60 16.25 14.72
N GLU A 259 -10.26 16.74 15.92
CA GLU A 259 -8.87 17.03 16.27
C GLU A 259 -8.05 15.75 16.40
N LEU A 260 -8.62 14.72 17.04
CA LEU A 260 -8.00 13.40 17.14
C LEU A 260 -7.87 12.73 15.77
N THR A 261 -8.90 12.81 14.95
CA THR A 261 -8.88 12.34 13.55
C THR A 261 -7.73 12.97 12.79
N ARG A 262 -7.57 14.30 12.87
CA ARG A 262 -6.47 15.01 12.20
C ARG A 262 -5.12 14.48 12.68
N LEU A 263 -4.92 14.36 13.98
CA LEU A 263 -3.67 13.85 14.56
C LEU A 263 -3.33 12.45 14.01
N ILE A 264 -4.29 11.52 14.05
CA ILE A 264 -4.08 10.14 13.57
C ILE A 264 -3.73 10.12 12.07
N LEU A 265 -4.43 10.91 11.26
CA LEU A 265 -4.15 11.01 9.83
C LEU A 265 -2.74 11.56 9.55
N TRP A 266 -2.25 12.49 10.36
CA TRP A 266 -0.88 12.99 10.25
C TRP A 266 0.19 11.96 10.66
N PHE A 267 -0.06 11.17 11.71
CA PHE A 267 0.79 10.02 12.02
C PHE A 267 0.86 9.05 10.85
N LEU A 268 -0.29 8.58 10.35
CA LEU A 268 -0.32 7.59 9.26
C LEU A 268 0.22 8.17 7.94
N GLY A 269 -0.04 9.44 7.65
CA GLY A 269 0.46 10.11 6.44
C GLY A 269 1.99 10.28 6.46
N THR A 270 2.56 10.74 7.58
CA THR A 270 4.02 10.85 7.74
C THR A 270 4.70 9.48 7.78
N ALA A 271 4.06 8.48 8.37
CA ALA A 271 4.54 7.10 8.29
C ALA A 271 4.66 6.67 6.82
N VAL A 272 3.59 6.79 6.02
CA VAL A 272 3.62 6.38 4.58
C VAL A 272 4.69 7.15 3.81
N PHE A 273 4.91 8.43 4.11
CA PHE A 273 6.03 9.19 3.56
C PHE A 273 7.38 8.54 3.89
N TRP A 274 7.63 8.20 5.14
CA TRP A 274 8.88 7.54 5.55
C TRP A 274 9.04 6.13 4.98
N LEU A 275 7.96 5.39 4.76
CA LEU A 275 8.02 4.13 4.04
C LEU A 275 8.54 4.34 2.64
N PHE A 276 7.99 5.32 1.91
CA PHE A 276 8.42 5.62 0.57
C PHE A 276 9.89 6.03 0.54
N VAL A 277 10.33 6.94 1.42
CA VAL A 277 11.74 7.37 1.48
C VAL A 277 12.66 6.20 1.87
N GLY A 278 12.36 5.51 2.98
CA GLY A 278 13.18 4.40 3.47
C GLY A 278 13.28 3.24 2.47
N SER A 279 12.17 2.88 1.82
CA SER A 279 12.19 1.86 0.77
C SER A 279 12.87 2.32 -0.51
N SER A 280 12.85 3.62 -0.85
CA SER A 280 13.63 4.14 -1.98
C SER A 280 15.13 4.00 -1.74
N VAL A 281 15.59 4.27 -0.51
CA VAL A 281 16.99 4.02 -0.11
C VAL A 281 17.31 2.52 -0.14
N GLY A 282 16.40 1.68 0.35
CA GLY A 282 16.55 0.22 0.32
C GLY A 282 16.66 -0.34 -1.11
N GLU A 283 15.81 0.13 -2.01
CA GLU A 283 15.83 -0.25 -3.43
C GLU A 283 17.13 0.18 -4.10
N TYR A 284 17.56 1.42 -3.84
CA TYR A 284 18.83 1.92 -4.35
C TYR A 284 20.02 1.06 -3.89
N VAL A 285 20.09 0.74 -2.59
CA VAL A 285 21.10 -0.18 -2.06
C VAL A 285 20.96 -1.56 -2.70
N GLY A 286 19.73 -2.04 -2.90
CA GLY A 286 19.42 -3.30 -3.58
C GLY A 286 20.08 -3.40 -4.95
N ILE A 287 19.97 -2.34 -5.76
CA ILE A 287 20.57 -2.21 -7.09
C ILE A 287 22.10 -2.15 -7.02
N LYS A 288 22.68 -1.48 -6.00
CA LYS A 288 24.16 -1.38 -5.85
C LYS A 288 24.88 -2.71 -5.61
N PHE A 289 24.19 -3.79 -5.22
CA PHE A 289 24.83 -5.12 -5.19
C PHE A 289 25.03 -5.73 -6.57
N ILE A 290 24.25 -5.28 -7.56
CA ILE A 290 24.36 -5.72 -8.96
C ILE A 290 25.29 -4.77 -9.72
N VAL A 291 25.18 -3.47 -9.42
CA VAL A 291 25.95 -2.40 -10.06
C VAL A 291 26.64 -1.57 -8.97
N PRO A 292 27.74 -2.08 -8.38
CA PRO A 292 28.43 -1.38 -7.28
C PRO A 292 29.01 -0.04 -7.71
N ASP A 293 29.45 0.07 -8.96
CA ASP A 293 30.07 1.27 -9.55
C ASP A 293 29.06 2.28 -10.09
N ALA A 294 27.78 2.17 -9.73
CA ALA A 294 26.75 3.11 -10.16
C ALA A 294 27.04 4.57 -9.74
N ASP A 295 27.74 4.75 -8.62
CA ASP A 295 28.20 6.04 -8.12
C ASP A 295 29.39 5.87 -7.16
N ASN A 296 30.17 6.94 -6.96
CA ASN A 296 31.34 6.96 -6.07
C ASN A 296 31.22 7.96 -4.91
N TYR A 297 29.99 8.43 -4.60
CA TYR A 297 29.81 9.43 -3.56
C TYR A 297 29.77 8.77 -2.18
N SER A 298 30.57 9.29 -1.23
CA SER A 298 30.66 8.71 0.12
C SER A 298 29.33 8.68 0.87
N TRP A 299 28.47 9.69 0.64
CA TRP A 299 27.13 9.81 1.20
C TRP A 299 26.16 8.74 0.67
N LEU A 300 26.43 8.18 -0.51
CA LEU A 300 25.64 7.15 -1.17
C LEU A 300 26.31 5.76 -1.11
N SER A 301 27.34 5.60 -0.28
CA SER A 301 27.98 4.31 -0.06
C SER A 301 27.02 3.31 0.59
N ILE A 302 27.15 2.03 0.25
CA ILE A 302 26.30 0.95 0.78
C ILE A 302 26.34 0.92 2.32
N GLY A 303 27.53 1.11 2.91
CA GLY A 303 27.71 1.08 4.37
C GLY A 303 26.87 2.14 5.10
N ARG A 304 26.72 3.35 4.53
CA ARG A 304 25.90 4.41 5.11
C ARG A 304 24.42 4.22 4.78
N LEU A 305 24.10 3.96 3.51
CA LEU A 305 22.71 3.87 3.07
C LEU A 305 21.97 2.65 3.63
N ARG A 306 22.67 1.54 3.95
CA ARG A 306 22.07 0.42 4.68
C ARG A 306 21.48 0.89 6.01
N ALA A 307 22.29 1.60 6.81
CA ALA A 307 21.87 2.12 8.10
C ALA A 307 20.74 3.16 7.96
N VAL A 308 20.78 4.00 6.91
CA VAL A 308 19.67 4.92 6.62
C VAL A 308 18.38 4.15 6.33
N HIS A 309 18.44 3.15 5.43
CA HIS A 309 17.29 2.32 5.09
C HIS A 309 16.68 1.67 6.33
N THR A 310 17.49 0.97 7.13
CA THR A 310 17.02 0.24 8.31
C THR A 310 16.37 1.19 9.32
N ASN A 311 17.00 2.32 9.63
CA ASN A 311 16.47 3.29 10.59
C ASN A 311 15.17 3.94 10.08
N LEU A 312 15.08 4.29 8.79
CA LEU A 312 13.86 4.89 8.25
C LEU A 312 12.69 3.90 8.21
N VAL A 313 12.91 2.64 7.87
CA VAL A 313 11.81 1.65 7.83
C VAL A 313 11.41 1.14 9.23
N PHE A 314 12.35 1.11 10.19
CA PHE A 314 12.09 0.72 11.59
C PHE A 314 11.54 1.88 12.42
N TRP A 315 12.37 2.90 12.65
CA TRP A 315 12.13 3.94 13.63
C TRP A 315 11.29 5.10 13.11
N ALA A 316 11.14 5.22 11.79
CA ALA A 316 10.21 6.16 11.17
C ALA A 316 8.92 5.47 10.69
N TRP A 317 8.92 4.73 9.58
CA TRP A 317 7.70 4.08 9.02
C TRP A 317 6.93 3.28 10.07
N SER A 318 7.57 2.23 10.60
CA SER A 318 6.87 1.25 11.43
C SER A 318 6.47 1.86 12.77
N THR A 319 7.38 2.60 13.40
CA THR A 319 7.13 3.26 14.70
C THR A 319 6.03 4.32 14.60
N ILE A 320 6.12 5.26 13.65
CA ILE A 320 5.11 6.33 13.50
C ILE A 320 3.75 5.71 13.13
N GLY A 321 3.74 4.67 12.28
CA GLY A 321 2.53 3.91 11.96
C GLY A 321 1.89 3.29 13.21
N ILE A 322 2.66 2.55 14.01
CA ILE A 322 2.23 1.95 15.27
C ILE A 322 1.73 3.01 16.25
N MET A 323 2.41 4.15 16.37
CA MET A 323 1.97 5.26 17.22
C MET A 323 0.61 5.79 16.80
N GLY A 324 0.43 6.07 15.50
CA GLY A 324 -0.86 6.52 14.95
C GLY A 324 -1.99 5.54 15.24
N LEU A 325 -1.73 4.24 15.10
CA LEU A 325 -2.68 3.19 15.45
C LEU A 325 -2.99 3.16 16.95
N GLY A 326 -1.98 3.33 17.82
CA GLY A 326 -2.18 3.42 19.26
C GLY A 326 -3.07 4.59 19.66
N TYR A 327 -2.87 5.78 19.05
CA TYR A 327 -3.71 6.96 19.28
C TYR A 327 -5.18 6.76 18.85
N TYR A 328 -5.44 5.85 17.92
CA TYR A 328 -6.79 5.42 17.58
C TYR A 328 -7.32 4.36 18.55
N ILE A 329 -6.56 3.30 18.80
CA ILE A 329 -7.07 2.09 19.48
C ILE A 329 -7.24 2.32 20.98
N VAL A 330 -6.27 2.94 21.66
CA VAL A 330 -6.28 3.06 23.12
C VAL A 330 -7.53 3.81 23.62
N PRO A 331 -7.90 5.00 23.08
CA PRO A 331 -9.13 5.69 23.48
C PRO A 331 -10.40 4.86 23.19
N MET A 332 -10.46 4.20 22.04
CA MET A 332 -11.64 3.43 21.60
C MET A 332 -11.89 2.21 22.48
N VAL A 333 -10.81 1.53 22.87
CA VAL A 333 -10.87 0.35 23.73
C VAL A 333 -11.15 0.71 25.18
N SER A 334 -10.62 1.84 25.65
CA SER A 334 -10.89 2.36 27.00
C SER A 334 -12.24 3.05 27.13
N ASN A 335 -12.95 3.27 26.02
CA ASN A 335 -14.17 4.06 25.96
C ASN A 335 -14.03 5.42 26.67
N ALA A 336 -12.89 6.06 26.47
CA ALA A 336 -12.52 7.32 27.12
C ALA A 336 -11.82 8.24 26.12
N PRO A 337 -12.05 9.57 26.18
CA PRO A 337 -11.35 10.51 25.31
C PRO A 337 -9.85 10.48 25.58
N LEU A 338 -9.05 10.73 24.53
CA LEU A 338 -7.60 10.82 24.67
C LEU A 338 -7.24 11.90 25.69
N ASN A 339 -6.35 11.58 26.62
CA ASN A 339 -6.03 12.48 27.73
C ASN A 339 -5.47 13.86 27.28
N SER A 340 -4.66 13.91 26.21
CA SER A 340 -4.12 15.16 25.66
C SER A 340 -3.76 15.02 24.18
N ILE A 341 -4.45 15.77 23.31
CA ILE A 341 -4.14 15.85 21.87
C ILE A 341 -2.84 16.64 21.63
N LYS A 342 -2.58 17.68 22.44
CA LYS A 342 -1.35 18.49 22.38
C LYS A 342 -0.08 17.64 22.56
N ASN A 343 -0.10 16.68 23.50
CA ASN A 343 1.03 15.77 23.69
C ASN A 343 1.21 14.83 22.48
N GLY A 344 0.12 14.47 21.80
CA GLY A 344 0.19 13.72 20.54
C GLY A 344 0.92 14.47 19.43
N TRP A 345 0.63 15.76 19.25
CA TRP A 345 1.35 16.60 18.29
C TRP A 345 2.83 16.75 18.64
N LYS A 346 3.17 16.98 19.91
CA LYS A 346 4.56 17.03 20.37
C LYS A 346 5.30 15.73 20.08
N ALA A 347 4.68 14.58 20.37
CA ALA A 347 5.26 13.27 20.09
C ALA A 347 5.50 13.06 18.59
N LEU A 348 4.50 13.40 17.74
CA LEU A 348 4.62 13.31 16.28
C LEU A 348 5.80 14.13 15.75
N ILE A 349 5.92 15.39 16.19
CA ILE A 349 6.98 16.31 15.77
C ILE A 349 8.34 15.78 16.24
N ALA A 350 8.45 15.36 17.50
CA ALA A 350 9.70 14.85 18.06
C ALA A 350 10.23 13.63 17.28
N VAL A 351 9.37 12.64 17.01
CA VAL A 351 9.77 11.43 16.28
C VAL A 351 10.15 11.74 14.83
N ASN A 352 9.37 12.57 14.12
CA ASN A 352 9.71 12.97 12.75
C ASN A 352 11.02 13.76 12.66
N ALA A 353 11.23 14.71 13.58
CA ALA A 353 12.45 15.51 13.63
C ALA A 353 13.66 14.63 13.93
N ALA A 354 13.56 13.72 14.91
CA ALA A 354 14.62 12.79 15.24
C ALA A 354 15.00 11.90 14.05
N MET A 355 14.01 11.39 13.31
CA MET A 355 14.27 10.52 12.14
C MET A 355 14.89 11.28 10.97
N LEU A 356 14.45 12.52 10.71
CA LEU A 356 15.03 13.36 9.68
C LEU A 356 16.50 13.71 10.00
N ILE A 357 16.76 14.20 11.21
CA ILE A 357 18.11 14.58 11.65
C ILE A 357 18.99 13.32 11.73
N GLY A 358 18.45 12.20 12.20
CA GLY A 358 19.15 10.91 12.28
C GLY A 358 19.58 10.39 10.90
N ALA A 359 18.68 10.41 9.91
CA ALA A 359 19.01 10.00 8.55
C ALA A 359 20.12 10.85 7.93
N ILE A 360 20.05 12.17 8.08
CA ILE A 360 21.10 13.11 7.62
C ILE A 360 22.43 12.83 8.34
N SER A 361 22.38 12.58 9.65
CA SER A 361 23.58 12.29 10.45
C SER A 361 24.27 11.01 9.98
N ILE A 362 23.51 9.93 9.76
CA ILE A 362 24.03 8.66 9.24
C ILE A 362 24.64 8.87 7.84
N MET A 363 23.96 9.60 6.94
CA MET A 363 24.50 9.92 5.61
C MET A 363 25.80 10.72 5.67
N ALA A 364 25.92 11.63 6.64
CA ALA A 364 27.14 12.39 6.91
C ALA A 364 28.27 11.52 7.52
N GLY A 365 27.94 10.31 7.98
CA GLY A 365 28.88 9.40 8.66
C GLY A 365 28.93 9.58 10.18
N ILE A 366 28.04 10.40 10.75
CA ILE A 366 27.86 10.57 12.19
C ILE A 366 26.92 9.48 12.68
N ASN A 367 27.47 8.42 13.26
CA ASN A 367 26.71 7.30 13.80
C ASN A 367 27.29 6.84 15.14
N ASN A 368 26.53 6.03 15.86
CA ASN A 368 26.86 5.53 17.18
C ASN A 368 27.78 4.28 17.19
N GLY A 369 28.38 3.91 16.05
CA GLY A 369 29.30 2.76 15.91
C GLY A 369 28.67 1.38 16.13
N GLY A 370 29.00 0.41 15.27
CA GLY A 370 28.91 -1.06 15.49
C GLY A 370 27.55 -1.73 15.72
N GLY A 371 26.55 -1.03 16.25
CA GLY A 371 25.27 -1.61 16.66
C GLY A 371 24.18 -1.47 15.60
N GLU A 372 23.74 -2.60 15.04
CA GLU A 372 22.58 -2.63 14.14
C GLU A 372 21.31 -2.06 14.80
N TYR A 373 20.57 -1.25 14.05
CA TYR A 373 19.39 -0.49 14.51
C TYR A 373 19.67 0.55 15.59
N ARG A 374 20.91 0.65 16.08
CA ARG A 374 21.38 1.61 17.09
C ARG A 374 22.33 2.63 16.49
N GLU A 375 22.26 2.88 15.18
CA GLU A 375 23.22 3.71 14.46
C GLU A 375 23.03 5.21 14.73
N ILE A 376 21.82 5.65 15.08
CA ILE A 376 21.54 7.05 15.40
C ILE A 376 22.16 7.41 16.76
N ILE A 377 22.93 8.50 16.82
CA ILE A 377 23.57 8.94 18.08
C ILE A 377 22.55 9.30 19.17
N TRP A 378 22.95 9.09 20.43
CA TRP A 378 22.07 9.23 21.59
C TRP A 378 21.31 10.56 21.71
N PRO A 379 21.85 11.75 21.34
CA PRO A 379 21.09 13.00 21.49
C PRO A 379 19.85 13.03 20.60
N ILE A 380 19.96 12.47 19.40
CA ILE A 380 18.86 12.37 18.44
C ILE A 380 17.88 11.29 18.90
N MET A 381 18.40 10.15 19.34
CA MET A 381 17.55 9.04 19.80
C MET A 381 16.82 9.36 21.11
N ALA A 382 17.37 10.23 21.96
CA ALA A 382 16.70 10.74 23.14
C ALA A 382 15.44 11.57 22.79
N VAL A 383 15.48 12.36 21.72
CA VAL A 383 14.29 13.09 21.22
C VAL A 383 13.24 12.12 20.70
N TRP A 384 13.65 11.06 20.00
CA TRP A 384 12.75 9.98 19.58
C TRP A 384 12.09 9.29 20.79
N ALA A 385 12.89 8.91 21.80
CA ALA A 385 12.41 8.28 23.02
C ALA A 385 11.48 9.20 23.82
N TYR A 386 11.76 10.51 23.85
CA TYR A 386 10.87 11.51 24.43
C TYR A 386 9.49 11.53 23.77
N GLY A 387 9.43 11.38 22.45
CA GLY A 387 8.17 11.24 21.72
C GLY A 387 7.35 10.03 22.18
N LEU A 388 8.00 8.85 22.27
CA LEU A 388 7.35 7.63 22.77
C LEU A 388 6.93 7.74 24.24
N LEU A 389 7.75 8.39 25.07
CA LEU A 389 7.45 8.64 26.48
C LEU A 389 6.21 9.50 26.64
N LEU A 390 6.09 10.58 25.87
CA LEU A 390 4.87 11.41 25.85
C LEU A 390 3.65 10.59 25.44
N THR A 391 3.79 9.72 24.43
CA THR A 391 2.71 8.85 23.96
C THR A 391 2.26 7.86 25.04
N VAL A 392 3.19 7.13 25.67
CA VAL A 392 2.83 6.13 26.69
C VAL A 392 2.22 6.77 27.93
N ILE A 393 2.73 7.91 28.39
CA ILE A 393 2.13 8.67 29.50
C ILE A 393 0.69 9.07 29.14
N ASN A 394 0.47 9.48 27.88
CA ASN A 394 -0.86 9.85 27.42
C ASN A 394 -1.81 8.64 27.37
N PHE A 395 -1.33 7.48 26.93
CA PHE A 395 -2.09 6.23 26.91
C PHE A 395 -2.43 5.75 28.32
N ILE A 396 -1.48 5.71 29.24
CA ILE A 396 -1.70 5.33 30.64
C ILE A 396 -2.74 6.24 31.29
N LYS A 397 -2.63 7.57 31.12
CA LYS A 397 -3.63 8.51 31.65
C LYS A 397 -5.02 8.36 30.99
N THR A 398 -5.08 7.95 29.73
CA THR A 398 -6.34 7.65 29.04
C THR A 398 -6.98 6.38 29.61
N ILE A 399 -6.19 5.32 29.81
CA ILE A 399 -6.64 4.04 30.39
C ILE A 399 -7.06 4.21 31.86
N ALA A 400 -6.41 5.10 32.61
CA ALA A 400 -6.82 5.44 33.98
C ALA A 400 -8.22 6.07 34.05
N LYS A 401 -8.67 6.72 32.97
CA LYS A 401 -10.01 7.32 32.82
C LYS A 401 -11.02 6.40 32.13
N ARG A 402 -10.68 5.12 31.92
CA ARG A 402 -11.55 4.15 31.25
C ARG A 402 -12.90 4.03 31.97
N THR A 403 -13.96 3.78 31.22
CA THR A 403 -15.28 3.49 31.79
C THR A 403 -15.50 1.99 32.03
N THR A 404 -14.63 1.13 31.49
CA THR A 404 -14.70 -0.33 31.64
C THR A 404 -13.97 -0.80 32.90
N LEU A 405 -14.49 -1.82 33.57
CA LEU A 405 -13.80 -2.42 34.73
C LEU A 405 -12.45 -3.01 34.32
N GLU A 406 -12.49 -3.88 33.32
CA GLU A 406 -11.30 -4.56 32.80
C GLU A 406 -10.56 -3.72 31.76
N ILE A 407 -9.24 -3.90 31.71
CA ILE A 407 -8.40 -3.39 30.62
C ILE A 407 -8.38 -4.47 29.54
N TYR A 408 -8.88 -4.14 28.36
CA TYR A 408 -8.88 -5.07 27.23
C TYR A 408 -7.45 -5.42 26.78
N ILE A 409 -7.28 -6.66 26.31
CA ILE A 409 -5.97 -7.24 26.02
C ILE A 409 -5.14 -6.46 24.98
N SER A 410 -5.78 -5.79 24.02
CA SER A 410 -5.10 -4.92 23.04
C SER A 410 -4.26 -3.83 23.73
N ASN A 411 -4.79 -3.20 24.79
CA ASN A 411 -4.06 -2.20 25.57
C ASN A 411 -2.91 -2.81 26.37
N TRP A 412 -2.97 -4.09 26.77
CA TRP A 412 -1.86 -4.75 27.47
C TRP A 412 -0.65 -4.82 26.55
N PHE A 413 -0.84 -5.37 25.35
CA PHE A 413 0.19 -5.50 24.33
C PHE A 413 0.74 -4.13 23.90
N ILE A 414 -0.14 -3.18 23.57
CA ILE A 414 0.27 -1.84 23.13
C ILE A 414 1.05 -1.15 24.25
N VAL A 415 0.52 -0.98 25.45
CA VAL A 415 1.23 -0.21 26.49
C VAL A 415 2.52 -0.90 26.93
N ALA A 416 2.52 -2.23 27.09
CA ALA A 416 3.72 -2.96 27.45
C ALA A 416 4.83 -2.78 26.39
N SER A 417 4.49 -2.77 25.10
CA SER A 417 5.49 -2.55 24.05
C SER A 417 6.22 -1.20 24.17
N TYR A 418 5.51 -0.12 24.51
CA TYR A 418 6.12 1.20 24.76
C TYR A 418 7.05 1.15 25.99
N ILE A 419 6.62 0.49 27.06
CA ILE A 419 7.44 0.37 28.27
C ILE A 419 8.72 -0.39 27.96
N PHE A 420 8.62 -1.52 27.26
CA PHE A 420 9.78 -2.33 26.88
C PHE A 420 10.75 -1.55 26.00
N ILE A 421 10.30 -0.90 24.93
CA ILE A 421 11.22 -0.19 24.04
C ILE A 421 11.91 0.99 24.73
N LEU A 422 11.22 1.69 25.63
CA LEU A 422 11.82 2.79 26.39
C LEU A 422 12.91 2.27 27.34
N ILE A 423 12.67 1.15 28.02
CA ILE A 423 13.68 0.49 28.87
C ILE A 423 14.85 0.00 28.03
N VAL A 424 14.57 -0.73 26.95
CA VAL A 424 15.57 -1.31 26.04
C VAL A 424 16.44 -0.22 25.42
N ALA A 425 15.84 0.85 24.90
CA ALA A 425 16.57 1.98 24.35
C ALA A 425 17.41 2.67 25.43
N THR A 426 16.87 2.87 26.64
CA THR A 426 17.62 3.50 27.74
C THR A 426 18.86 2.67 28.11
N ILE A 427 18.71 1.36 28.32
CA ILE A 427 19.84 0.46 28.62
C ILE A 427 20.87 0.46 27.49
N ALA A 428 20.41 0.50 26.24
CA ALA A 428 21.30 0.45 25.08
C ALA A 428 22.05 1.75 24.81
N TYR A 429 21.59 2.90 25.28
CA TYR A 429 22.29 4.19 25.07
C TYR A 429 23.00 4.72 26.33
N ILE A 430 22.83 4.08 27.49
CA ILE A 430 23.63 4.38 28.68
C ILE A 430 25.00 3.71 28.52
N PRO A 431 26.12 4.47 28.61
CA PRO A 431 27.48 3.93 28.44
C PRO A 431 27.97 3.22 29.71
N MET A 432 27.22 2.22 30.19
CA MET A 432 27.56 1.42 31.37
C MET A 432 27.53 -0.07 31.03
N GLY A 433 28.67 -0.75 31.22
CA GLY A 433 28.77 -2.20 30.96
C GLY A 433 28.79 -2.58 29.47
N GLN A 434 29.06 -1.61 28.59
CA GLN A 434 29.10 -1.76 27.13
C GLN A 434 30.54 -1.86 26.59
N ASP A 435 31.37 -2.68 27.23
CA ASP A 435 32.75 -2.92 26.82
C ASP A 435 32.96 -4.39 26.40
N GLY A 436 33.67 -4.60 25.28
CA GLY A 436 34.02 -5.94 24.77
C GLY A 436 32.80 -6.84 24.57
N ILE A 437 32.73 -7.94 25.33
CA ILE A 437 31.60 -8.89 25.29
C ILE A 437 30.29 -8.26 25.77
N GLY A 438 30.35 -7.32 26.72
CA GLY A 438 29.16 -6.64 27.25
C GLY A 438 28.41 -5.88 26.17
N GLU A 439 29.14 -5.20 25.29
CA GLU A 439 28.58 -4.50 24.12
C GLU A 439 27.81 -5.46 23.20
N THR A 440 28.38 -6.62 22.87
CA THR A 440 27.72 -7.63 22.04
C THR A 440 26.43 -8.16 22.67
N ILE A 441 26.43 -8.37 24.00
CA ILE A 441 25.23 -8.81 24.74
C ILE A 441 24.15 -7.74 24.68
N VAL A 442 24.50 -6.49 25.00
CA VAL A 442 23.56 -5.36 24.98
C VAL A 442 23.03 -5.11 23.57
N GLN A 443 23.88 -5.20 22.56
CA GLN A 443 23.49 -5.07 21.17
C GLN A 443 22.51 -6.16 20.73
N GLY A 444 22.77 -7.42 21.08
CA GLY A 444 21.86 -8.54 20.77
C GLY A 444 20.53 -8.41 21.48
N TYR A 445 20.56 -7.98 22.74
CA TYR A 445 19.36 -7.66 23.50
C TYR A 445 18.58 -6.52 22.83
N TYR A 446 19.22 -5.39 22.55
CA TYR A 446 18.59 -4.22 21.91
C TYR A 446 17.92 -4.57 20.59
N MET A 447 18.69 -5.16 19.67
CA MET A 447 18.23 -5.51 18.33
C MET A 447 17.03 -6.47 18.37
N HIS A 448 17.13 -7.54 19.15
CA HIS A 448 16.06 -8.53 19.18
C HIS A 448 14.82 -8.00 19.91
N GLN A 449 14.99 -7.37 21.07
CA GLN A 449 13.86 -6.80 21.82
C GLN A 449 13.13 -5.71 21.03
N ALA A 450 13.84 -4.91 20.22
CA ALA A 450 13.21 -3.96 19.31
C ALA A 450 12.24 -4.68 18.33
N VAL A 451 12.65 -5.79 17.72
CA VAL A 451 11.76 -6.51 16.79
C VAL A 451 10.56 -7.12 17.50
N GLY A 452 10.78 -7.84 18.60
CA GLY A 452 9.72 -8.59 19.26
C GLY A 452 8.86 -7.80 20.23
N MET A 453 9.49 -7.04 21.11
CA MET A 453 8.79 -6.37 22.21
C MET A 453 8.27 -5.00 21.81
N TRP A 454 8.86 -4.35 20.81
CA TRP A 454 8.28 -3.14 20.21
C TRP A 454 7.35 -3.50 19.05
N PHE A 455 7.89 -3.82 17.87
CA PHE A 455 7.09 -3.91 16.65
C PHE A 455 6.06 -5.05 16.71
N MET A 456 6.51 -6.28 17.00
CA MET A 456 5.60 -7.43 17.04
C MET A 456 4.56 -7.27 18.13
N PHE A 457 4.98 -6.99 19.36
CA PHE A 457 4.09 -6.88 20.50
C PHE A 457 3.03 -5.78 20.30
N SER A 458 3.41 -4.61 19.79
CA SER A 458 2.45 -3.57 19.40
C SER A 458 1.44 -4.08 18.35
N MET A 459 1.92 -4.71 17.28
CA MET A 459 1.05 -5.14 16.17
C MET A 459 0.14 -6.32 16.53
N LEU A 460 0.56 -7.20 17.45
CA LEU A 460 -0.32 -8.20 18.05
C LEU A 460 -1.44 -7.51 18.83
N GLY A 461 -1.13 -6.49 19.62
CA GLY A 461 -2.13 -5.65 20.27
C GLY A 461 -3.10 -5.01 19.28
N VAL A 462 -2.59 -4.43 18.19
CA VAL A 462 -3.40 -3.86 17.10
C VAL A 462 -4.35 -4.91 16.51
N LEU A 463 -3.85 -6.11 16.22
CA LEU A 463 -4.65 -7.21 15.68
C LEU A 463 -5.77 -7.64 16.63
N TYR A 464 -5.51 -7.74 17.94
CA TYR A 464 -6.54 -8.05 18.93
C TYR A 464 -7.71 -7.06 18.94
N TYR A 465 -7.52 -5.83 18.45
CA TYR A 465 -8.61 -4.88 18.28
C TYR A 465 -9.18 -4.89 16.86
N LEU A 466 -8.34 -4.67 15.85
CA LEU A 466 -8.81 -4.45 14.48
C LEU A 466 -9.38 -5.71 13.84
N LEU A 467 -8.82 -6.89 14.11
CA LEU A 467 -9.29 -8.12 13.48
C LEU A 467 -10.76 -8.46 13.84
N PRO A 468 -11.13 -8.60 15.14
CA PRO A 468 -12.53 -8.84 15.50
C PRO A 468 -13.44 -7.69 15.05
N GLN A 469 -12.94 -6.45 15.10
CA GLN A 469 -13.67 -5.26 14.66
C GLN A 469 -13.98 -5.26 13.15
N GLN A 470 -13.05 -5.73 12.30
CA GLN A 470 -13.28 -5.85 10.85
C GLN A 470 -14.21 -7.02 10.51
N LEU A 471 -14.14 -8.12 11.27
CA LEU A 471 -14.97 -9.30 11.05
C LEU A 471 -16.38 -9.17 11.63
N ASN A 472 -16.56 -8.24 12.57
CA ASN A 472 -17.72 -8.16 13.46
C ASN A 472 -17.96 -9.50 14.16
N LYS A 473 -16.90 -10.03 14.78
CA LYS A 473 -16.90 -11.31 15.51
C LYS A 473 -16.12 -11.13 16.82
N PRO A 474 -16.49 -11.86 17.89
CA PRO A 474 -15.64 -11.93 19.07
C PRO A 474 -14.31 -12.62 18.73
N ILE A 475 -13.29 -12.33 19.53
CA ILE A 475 -12.06 -13.12 19.53
C ILE A 475 -12.37 -14.55 19.90
N TYR A 476 -11.69 -15.49 19.25
CA TYR A 476 -11.89 -16.91 19.47
C TYR A 476 -11.66 -17.34 20.92
N SER A 477 -10.52 -16.98 21.53
CA SER A 477 -10.20 -17.36 22.91
C SER A 477 -9.48 -16.24 23.65
N TYR A 478 -10.07 -15.79 24.75
CA TYR A 478 -9.42 -14.85 25.66
C TYR A 478 -8.19 -15.48 26.33
N SER A 479 -8.31 -16.73 26.82
CA SER A 479 -7.23 -17.44 27.50
C SER A 479 -6.01 -17.67 26.61
N LEU A 480 -6.20 -17.96 25.32
CA LEU A 480 -5.07 -18.04 24.37
C LEU A 480 -4.37 -16.69 24.19
N GLY A 481 -5.13 -15.58 24.26
CA GLY A 481 -4.55 -14.25 24.25
C GLY A 481 -3.69 -13.98 25.48
N VAL A 482 -4.20 -14.31 26.67
CA VAL A 482 -3.46 -14.17 27.94
C VAL A 482 -2.21 -15.05 27.95
N LEU A 483 -2.32 -16.30 27.48
CA LEU A 483 -1.18 -17.21 27.35
C LEU A 483 -0.13 -16.63 26.39
N ALA A 484 -0.55 -16.14 25.21
CA ALA A 484 0.35 -15.51 24.26
C ALA A 484 1.05 -14.29 24.85
N PHE A 485 0.34 -13.42 25.58
CA PHE A 485 0.92 -12.24 26.21
C PHE A 485 2.04 -12.58 27.20
N TRP A 486 1.75 -13.44 28.18
CA TRP A 486 2.72 -13.75 29.25
C TRP A 486 3.87 -14.63 28.78
N SER A 487 3.60 -15.61 27.92
CA SER A 487 4.66 -16.45 27.37
C SER A 487 5.56 -15.69 26.40
N GLN A 488 5.04 -14.69 25.66
CA GLN A 488 5.86 -13.77 24.88
C GLN A 488 6.84 -13.02 25.79
N ILE A 489 6.37 -12.41 26.88
CA ILE A 489 7.24 -11.67 27.80
C ILE A 489 8.32 -12.61 28.39
N LEU A 490 7.92 -13.79 28.85
CA LEU A 490 8.82 -14.76 29.46
C LEU A 490 9.92 -15.23 28.49
N PHE A 491 9.54 -15.66 27.29
CA PHE A 491 10.48 -16.27 26.36
C PHE A 491 11.23 -15.25 25.52
N TYR A 492 10.60 -14.17 25.05
CA TYR A 492 11.25 -13.23 24.14
C TYR A 492 12.38 -12.44 24.82
N THR A 493 12.23 -12.15 26.11
CA THR A 493 13.19 -11.35 26.88
C THR A 493 14.57 -12.00 27.01
N VAL A 494 14.70 -13.31 26.82
CA VAL A 494 15.97 -14.04 27.00
C VAL A 494 16.68 -14.41 25.68
N ILE A 495 16.14 -14.03 24.52
CA ILE A 495 16.58 -14.56 23.21
C ILE A 495 17.72 -13.77 22.56
N GLY A 496 18.03 -12.55 23.01
CA GLY A 496 18.91 -11.62 22.29
C GLY A 496 20.25 -12.20 21.79
N THR A 497 20.85 -13.15 22.51
CA THR A 497 22.12 -13.76 22.15
C THR A 497 22.05 -14.86 21.09
N HIS A 498 20.86 -15.21 20.59
CA HIS A 498 20.72 -16.15 19.46
C HIS A 498 21.27 -15.60 18.13
N HIS A 499 21.49 -14.28 18.03
CA HIS A 499 22.16 -13.63 16.90
C HIS A 499 23.67 -13.86 16.90
N PHE A 500 24.21 -14.37 18.02
CA PHE A 500 25.64 -14.48 18.26
C PHE A 500 26.02 -15.92 18.65
N VAL A 501 25.30 -16.90 18.11
CA VAL A 501 25.64 -18.32 18.25
C VAL A 501 27.01 -18.55 17.57
N PHE A 502 27.89 -19.30 18.23
CA PHE A 502 29.31 -19.48 17.86
C PHE A 502 30.22 -18.24 17.95
N SER A 503 29.75 -17.13 18.52
CA SER A 503 30.61 -16.00 18.87
C SER A 503 31.41 -16.26 20.17
N ALA A 504 32.20 -15.26 20.58
CA ALA A 504 32.90 -15.25 21.86
C ALA A 504 31.99 -15.17 23.11
N LEU A 505 30.66 -15.10 22.93
CA LEU A 505 29.72 -15.14 24.06
C LEU A 505 29.78 -16.48 24.81
N PRO A 506 29.57 -16.51 26.13
CA PRO A 506 29.53 -17.75 26.89
C PRO A 506 28.53 -18.76 26.33
N TRP A 507 28.94 -20.02 26.20
CA TRP A 507 28.12 -21.07 25.58
C TRP A 507 26.77 -21.28 26.27
N TRP A 508 26.72 -21.15 27.60
CA TRP A 508 25.49 -21.26 28.38
C TRP A 508 24.49 -20.16 28.01
N LEU A 509 24.97 -18.94 27.75
CA LEU A 509 24.13 -17.79 27.41
C LEU A 509 23.52 -17.98 26.02
N GLN A 510 24.30 -18.51 25.07
CA GLN A 510 23.79 -18.91 23.75
C GLN A 510 22.72 -20.00 23.89
N THR A 511 22.96 -21.02 24.73
CA THR A 511 21.98 -22.10 24.97
C THR A 511 20.67 -21.60 25.56
N VAL A 512 20.71 -20.67 26.53
CA VAL A 512 19.51 -20.05 27.11
C VAL A 512 18.69 -19.35 26.03
N ALA A 513 19.33 -18.60 25.14
CA ALA A 513 18.64 -17.93 24.04
C ALA A 513 18.03 -18.90 23.02
N ILE A 514 18.69 -20.03 22.75
CA ILE A 514 18.12 -21.09 21.91
C ILE A 514 16.88 -21.71 22.57
N VAL A 515 16.94 -22.00 23.87
CA VAL A 515 15.78 -22.50 24.62
C VAL A 515 14.63 -21.49 24.62
N GLY A 516 14.92 -20.20 24.82
CA GLY A 516 13.94 -19.13 24.67
C GLY A 516 13.33 -19.08 23.27
N SER A 517 14.16 -19.25 22.23
CA SER A 517 13.72 -19.27 20.82
C SER A 517 12.78 -20.44 20.53
N VAL A 518 12.99 -21.60 21.16
CA VAL A 518 12.05 -22.73 21.08
C VAL A 518 10.79 -22.45 21.90
N GLY A 519 10.93 -21.87 23.09
CA GLY A 519 9.80 -21.47 23.96
C GLY A 519 8.82 -20.52 23.26
N MET A 520 9.34 -19.66 22.35
CA MET A 520 8.53 -18.77 21.52
C MET A 520 7.51 -19.46 20.61
N LEU A 521 7.64 -20.77 20.36
CA LEU A 521 6.60 -21.52 19.65
C LEU A 521 5.26 -21.49 20.40
N ILE A 522 5.26 -21.36 21.73
CA ILE A 522 4.06 -21.28 22.57
C ILE A 522 3.25 -19.99 22.28
N PRO A 523 3.80 -18.77 22.44
CA PRO A 523 3.06 -17.54 22.14
C PRO A 523 2.73 -17.40 20.65
N VAL A 524 3.63 -17.82 19.76
CA VAL A 524 3.41 -17.77 18.30
C VAL A 524 2.23 -18.63 17.90
N THR A 525 2.19 -19.88 18.34
CA THR A 525 1.11 -20.81 18.02
C THR A 525 -0.20 -20.35 18.65
N SER A 526 -0.16 -19.92 19.91
CA SER A 526 -1.34 -19.43 20.64
C SER A 526 -1.95 -18.19 19.99
N GLY A 527 -1.13 -17.19 19.62
CA GLY A 527 -1.57 -16.01 18.89
C GLY A 527 -2.12 -16.35 17.50
N THR A 528 -1.39 -17.16 16.73
CA THR A 528 -1.79 -17.58 15.37
C THR A 528 -3.13 -18.30 15.37
N ILE A 529 -3.31 -19.30 16.24
CA ILE A 529 -4.57 -20.03 16.38
C ILE A 529 -5.69 -19.07 16.74
N ASN A 530 -5.45 -18.15 17.68
CA ASN A 530 -6.46 -17.21 18.12
C ASN A 530 -6.96 -16.31 16.96
N TYR A 531 -6.04 -15.77 16.15
CA TYR A 531 -6.40 -14.93 15.01
C TYR A 531 -7.06 -15.71 13.87
N LEU A 532 -6.49 -16.85 13.48
CA LEU A 532 -7.04 -17.68 12.39
C LEU A 532 -8.41 -18.27 12.75
N MET A 533 -8.61 -18.70 14.00
CA MET A 533 -9.91 -19.19 14.45
C MET A 533 -10.93 -18.07 14.58
N THR A 534 -10.51 -16.82 14.88
CA THR A 534 -11.39 -15.65 14.80
C THR A 534 -11.88 -15.39 13.37
N MET A 535 -11.02 -15.66 12.37
CA MET A 535 -11.35 -15.59 10.95
C MET A 535 -12.24 -16.75 10.45
N ARG A 536 -12.38 -17.84 11.22
CA ARG A 536 -13.09 -19.06 10.79
C ARG A 536 -14.53 -18.76 10.38
N GLY A 537 -14.91 -19.29 9.21
CA GLY A 537 -16.24 -19.09 8.63
C GLY A 537 -16.51 -17.68 8.11
N SER A 538 -15.48 -16.86 7.91
CA SER A 538 -15.59 -15.49 7.38
C SER A 538 -14.91 -15.29 6.03
N TRP A 539 -14.61 -16.36 5.28
CA TRP A 539 -13.82 -16.30 4.04
C TRP A 539 -14.34 -15.30 3.01
N SER A 540 -15.67 -15.23 2.83
CA SER A 540 -16.30 -14.23 1.95
C SER A 540 -16.07 -12.78 2.41
N LYS A 541 -16.04 -12.52 3.73
CA LYS A 541 -15.68 -11.19 4.25
C LYS A 541 -14.21 -10.87 4.02
N ILE A 542 -13.33 -11.87 4.13
CA ILE A 542 -11.88 -11.69 3.94
C ILE A 542 -11.59 -11.31 2.49
N SER A 543 -12.11 -12.06 1.52
CA SER A 543 -11.89 -11.77 0.10
C SER A 543 -12.46 -10.42 -0.34
N ASN A 544 -13.62 -10.04 0.21
CA ASN A 544 -14.35 -8.81 -0.17
C ASN A 544 -13.95 -7.57 0.65
N SER A 545 -12.91 -7.64 1.50
CA SER A 545 -12.46 -6.52 2.33
C SER A 545 -11.15 -5.91 1.82
N TYR A 546 -10.96 -4.62 2.08
CA TYR A 546 -9.71 -3.92 1.78
C TYR A 546 -8.58 -4.32 2.73
N SER A 547 -8.90 -4.55 4.01
CA SER A 547 -7.92 -4.73 5.09
C SER A 547 -7.64 -6.19 5.45
N LEU A 548 -8.68 -7.04 5.46
CA LEU A 548 -8.58 -8.42 5.93
C LEU A 548 -7.58 -9.31 5.16
N PRO A 549 -7.39 -9.18 3.83
CA PRO A 549 -6.36 -9.95 3.12
C PRO A 549 -4.95 -9.64 3.62
N PHE A 550 -4.65 -8.37 3.92
CA PHE A 550 -3.37 -7.98 4.48
C PHE A 550 -3.17 -8.54 5.89
N PHE A 551 -4.21 -8.52 6.72
CA PHE A 551 -4.16 -9.17 8.04
C PHE A 551 -3.95 -10.67 7.92
N PHE A 552 -4.65 -11.34 7.02
CA PHE A 552 -4.52 -12.78 6.82
C PHE A 552 -3.08 -13.14 6.43
N VAL A 553 -2.52 -12.47 5.42
CA VAL A 553 -1.12 -12.67 5.02
C VAL A 553 -0.15 -12.35 6.15
N GLY A 554 -0.37 -11.25 6.88
CA GLY A 554 0.45 -10.89 8.03
C GLY A 554 0.44 -11.94 9.15
N ILE A 555 -0.71 -12.58 9.40
CA ILE A 555 -0.82 -13.68 10.37
C ILE A 555 -0.12 -14.95 9.87
N ILE A 556 -0.20 -15.25 8.56
CA ILE A 556 0.56 -16.37 7.98
C ILE A 556 2.06 -16.13 8.12
N TYR A 557 2.55 -14.94 7.80
CA TYR A 557 3.96 -14.61 8.01
C TYR A 557 4.35 -14.51 9.48
N TYR A 558 3.41 -14.18 10.37
CA TYR A 558 3.67 -14.23 11.81
C TYR A 558 4.02 -15.65 12.22
N PHE A 559 3.23 -16.63 11.78
CA PHE A 559 3.54 -18.03 12.03
C PHE A 559 4.83 -18.47 11.35
N THR A 560 4.95 -18.28 10.03
CA THR A 560 6.08 -18.82 9.26
C THR A 560 7.40 -18.11 9.58
N GLY A 561 7.39 -16.78 9.66
CA GLY A 561 8.58 -15.98 9.99
C GLY A 561 9.05 -16.21 11.41
N SER A 562 8.16 -16.31 12.39
CA SER A 562 8.57 -16.64 13.76
C SER A 562 9.07 -18.07 13.90
N PHE A 563 8.43 -19.04 13.23
CA PHE A 563 8.91 -20.43 13.20
C PHE A 563 10.29 -20.53 12.53
N GLN A 564 10.49 -19.81 11.42
CA GLN A 564 11.79 -19.70 10.76
C GLN A 564 12.85 -19.12 11.70
N GLY A 565 12.52 -18.10 12.49
CA GLY A 565 13.42 -17.53 13.51
C GLY A 565 13.84 -18.54 14.58
N THR A 566 12.93 -19.40 15.03
CA THR A 566 13.26 -20.53 15.91
C THR A 566 14.20 -21.52 15.21
N ALA A 567 13.95 -21.83 13.94
CA ALA A 567 14.81 -22.72 13.16
C ALA A 567 16.22 -22.14 12.98
N GLU A 568 16.37 -20.84 12.73
CA GLU A 568 17.67 -20.14 12.60
C GLU A 568 18.47 -20.06 13.92
N ALA A 569 17.81 -20.22 15.07
CA ALA A 569 18.48 -20.21 16.37
C ALA A 569 19.23 -21.52 16.65
N PHE A 570 18.86 -22.65 16.04
CA PHE A 570 19.58 -23.90 16.27
C PHE A 570 21.01 -23.82 15.78
N ARG A 571 21.94 -24.40 16.55
CA ARG A 571 23.37 -24.39 16.20
C ARG A 571 23.66 -24.97 14.81
N SER A 572 23.02 -26.09 14.47
CA SER A 572 23.25 -26.77 13.19
C SER A 572 22.84 -25.93 11.98
N THR A 573 21.71 -25.23 12.06
CA THR A 573 21.21 -24.35 10.99
C THR A 573 21.94 -23.03 10.99
N ASN A 574 22.18 -22.45 12.17
CA ASN A 574 22.93 -21.21 12.33
C ASN A 574 24.33 -21.32 11.72
N LEU A 575 25.01 -22.46 11.86
CA LEU A 575 26.31 -22.72 11.24
C LEU A 575 26.33 -22.51 9.72
N ILE A 576 25.21 -22.75 9.04
CA ILE A 576 25.08 -22.58 7.58
C ILE A 576 24.50 -21.21 7.22
N TRP A 577 23.50 -20.73 7.96
CA TRP A 577 22.76 -19.53 7.56
C TRP A 577 23.32 -18.22 8.13
N HIS A 578 24.09 -18.27 9.21
CA HIS A 578 24.65 -17.06 9.83
C HIS A 578 25.64 -16.36 8.87
N PHE A 579 25.61 -15.02 8.87
CA PHE A 579 26.29 -14.15 7.90
C PHE A 579 25.89 -14.31 6.42
N THR A 580 24.87 -15.11 6.10
CA THR A 580 24.38 -15.26 4.73
C THR A 580 23.17 -14.36 4.43
N ASP A 581 22.76 -14.30 3.16
CA ASP A 581 21.56 -13.56 2.76
C ASP A 581 20.25 -14.21 3.26
N PHE A 582 20.31 -15.40 3.85
CA PHE A 582 19.18 -16.05 4.49
C PHE A 582 18.61 -15.18 5.63
N THR A 583 19.48 -14.62 6.47
CA THR A 583 19.06 -13.72 7.56
C THR A 583 18.44 -12.43 7.03
N ILE A 584 18.91 -11.91 5.88
CA ILE A 584 18.28 -10.75 5.23
C ILE A 584 16.87 -11.10 4.77
N ALA A 585 16.67 -12.29 4.20
CA ALA A 585 15.34 -12.77 3.84
C ALA A 585 14.42 -12.92 5.06
N HIS A 586 14.93 -13.49 6.15
CA HIS A 586 14.23 -13.59 7.43
C HIS A 586 13.74 -12.23 7.94
N SER A 587 14.63 -11.24 7.99
CA SER A 587 14.28 -9.90 8.44
C SER A 587 13.20 -9.25 7.57
N HIS A 588 13.22 -9.48 6.25
CA HIS A 588 12.17 -8.98 5.35
C HIS A 588 10.85 -9.74 5.53
N ILE A 589 10.88 -11.06 5.73
CA ILE A 589 9.67 -11.82 6.06
C ILE A 589 9.04 -11.27 7.35
N THR A 590 9.84 -11.00 8.38
CA THR A 590 9.33 -10.56 9.67
C THR A 590 8.88 -9.09 9.67
N MET A 591 9.72 -8.16 9.21
CA MET A 591 9.38 -6.72 9.23
C MET A 591 8.46 -6.31 8.08
N TYR A 592 8.62 -6.90 6.90
CA TYR A 592 7.73 -6.60 5.78
C TYR A 592 6.48 -7.47 5.84
N GLY A 593 6.67 -8.80 5.77
CA GLY A 593 5.59 -9.77 5.71
C GLY A 593 4.65 -9.76 6.91
N ILE A 594 5.14 -9.43 8.11
CA ILE A 594 4.32 -9.29 9.31
C ILE A 594 3.99 -7.82 9.54
N ILE A 595 4.96 -7.04 10.02
CA ILE A 595 4.69 -5.68 10.56
C ILE A 595 4.09 -4.77 9.50
N THR A 596 4.72 -4.70 8.33
CA THR A 596 4.30 -3.79 7.26
C THR A 596 2.97 -4.21 6.63
N PHE A 597 2.72 -5.50 6.39
CA PHE A 597 1.41 -5.99 5.94
C PHE A 597 0.31 -5.70 6.97
N LEU A 598 0.57 -5.91 8.25
CA LEU A 598 -0.40 -5.57 9.29
C LEU A 598 -0.65 -4.06 9.37
N LEU A 599 0.38 -3.22 9.18
CA LEU A 599 0.21 -1.76 9.06
C LEU A 599 -0.63 -1.38 7.83
N PHE A 600 -0.39 -1.99 6.67
CA PHE A 600 -1.19 -1.78 5.47
C PHE A 600 -2.67 -2.12 5.71
N GLY A 601 -2.95 -3.30 6.28
CA GLY A 601 -4.30 -3.70 6.65
C GLY A 601 -4.95 -2.71 7.62
N SER A 602 -4.18 -2.20 8.59
CA SER A 602 -4.65 -1.24 9.59
C SER A 602 -4.98 0.13 8.98
N ILE A 603 -4.16 0.61 8.05
CA ILE A 603 -4.40 1.85 7.30
C ILE A 603 -5.70 1.75 6.50
N TYR A 604 -5.88 0.67 5.72
CA TYR A 604 -7.12 0.45 4.96
C TYR A 604 -8.34 0.18 5.85
N ALA A 605 -8.15 -0.23 7.10
CA ALA A 605 -9.21 -0.40 8.07
C ALA A 605 -9.65 0.92 8.73
N ILE A 606 -8.73 1.85 8.96
CA ILE A 606 -8.96 3.04 9.80
C ILE A 606 -9.15 4.30 8.97
N VAL A 607 -8.32 4.54 7.94
CA VAL A 607 -8.35 5.81 7.19
C VAL A 607 -9.71 6.07 6.53
N PRO A 608 -10.37 5.08 5.88
CA PRO A 608 -11.72 5.31 5.36
C PRO A 608 -12.74 5.66 6.44
N ARG A 609 -12.58 5.15 7.66
CA ARG A 609 -13.47 5.46 8.78
C ARG A 609 -13.27 6.86 9.32
N LEU A 610 -12.04 7.34 9.30
CA LEU A 610 -11.68 8.69 9.73
C LEU A 610 -12.09 9.75 8.69
N THR A 611 -12.00 9.40 7.41
CA THR A 611 -12.19 10.35 6.29
C THR A 611 -13.54 10.24 5.60
N GLY A 612 -14.28 9.14 5.82
CA GLY A 612 -15.49 8.79 5.09
C GLY A 612 -15.25 8.38 3.63
N LYS A 613 -13.99 8.16 3.23
CA LYS A 613 -13.60 7.96 1.82
C LYS A 613 -12.91 6.63 1.59
N GLU A 614 -13.42 5.89 0.62
CA GLU A 614 -12.86 4.61 0.24
C GLU A 614 -11.65 4.74 -0.69
N PRO A 615 -10.67 3.83 -0.57
CA PRO A 615 -9.58 3.75 -1.54
C PRO A 615 -10.09 3.20 -2.88
N PRO A 616 -9.43 3.52 -4.00
CA PRO A 616 -9.70 2.88 -5.28
C PRO A 616 -9.51 1.35 -5.19
N GLN A 617 -10.53 0.57 -5.54
CA GLN A 617 -10.50 -0.91 -5.42
C GLN A 617 -9.32 -1.56 -6.15
N LEU A 618 -9.11 -1.18 -7.41
CA LEU A 618 -7.96 -1.64 -8.21
C LEU A 618 -6.63 -1.24 -7.58
N GLY A 619 -6.56 -0.06 -6.97
CA GLY A 619 -5.38 0.41 -6.26
C GLY A 619 -5.05 -0.47 -5.04
N VAL A 620 -6.06 -0.88 -4.26
CA VAL A 620 -5.81 -1.79 -3.12
C VAL A 620 -5.38 -3.17 -3.60
N GLY A 621 -6.00 -3.70 -4.65
CA GLY A 621 -5.61 -4.98 -5.25
C GLY A 621 -4.18 -4.96 -5.80
N ALA A 622 -3.82 -3.92 -6.55
CA ALA A 622 -2.47 -3.73 -7.07
C ALA A 622 -1.44 -3.62 -5.95
N HIS A 623 -1.71 -2.80 -4.92
CA HIS A 623 -0.84 -2.68 -3.75
C HIS A 623 -0.61 -4.05 -3.08
N PHE A 624 -1.67 -4.81 -2.84
CA PHE A 624 -1.57 -6.13 -2.20
C PHE A 624 -0.69 -7.10 -2.99
N TRP A 625 -0.96 -7.27 -4.29
CA TRP A 625 -0.24 -8.24 -5.11
C TRP A 625 1.20 -7.82 -5.41
N LEU A 626 1.45 -6.53 -5.63
CA LEU A 626 2.82 -6.02 -5.81
C LEU A 626 3.66 -6.25 -4.54
N ALA A 627 3.09 -5.96 -3.36
CA ALA A 627 3.77 -6.19 -2.08
C ALA A 627 4.03 -7.68 -1.85
N LEU A 628 3.04 -8.54 -2.10
CA LEU A 628 3.14 -9.98 -1.83
C LEU A 628 4.10 -10.68 -2.80
N ILE A 629 3.90 -10.49 -4.11
CA ILE A 629 4.76 -11.10 -5.14
C ILE A 629 6.17 -10.53 -5.03
N GLY A 630 6.31 -9.23 -4.81
CA GLY A 630 7.59 -8.58 -4.58
C GLY A 630 8.34 -9.20 -3.40
N LEU A 631 7.66 -9.38 -2.25
CA LEU A 631 8.25 -10.04 -1.09
C LEU A 631 8.71 -11.48 -1.43
N GLN A 632 7.94 -12.25 -2.21
CA GLN A 632 8.34 -13.61 -2.59
C GLN A 632 9.56 -13.64 -3.50
N PHE A 633 9.61 -12.75 -4.51
CA PHE A 633 10.78 -12.61 -5.39
C PHE A 633 12.01 -12.07 -4.67
N TYR A 634 11.80 -11.37 -3.55
CA TYR A 634 12.86 -10.95 -2.67
C TYR A 634 13.38 -12.11 -1.81
N THR A 635 12.51 -12.80 -1.07
CA THR A 635 12.95 -13.65 0.04
C THR A 635 13.32 -15.07 -0.40
N ILE A 636 12.57 -15.68 -1.32
CA ILE A 636 12.84 -17.05 -1.77
C ILE A 636 14.24 -17.17 -2.39
N PRO A 637 14.65 -16.31 -3.33
CA PRO A 637 15.97 -16.40 -3.94
C PRO A 637 17.09 -16.16 -2.92
N LEU A 638 16.93 -15.22 -1.99
CA LEU A 638 17.93 -14.98 -0.95
C LEU A 638 18.07 -16.14 0.04
N MET A 639 16.98 -16.84 0.39
CA MET A 639 17.06 -18.05 1.21
C MET A 639 17.83 -19.17 0.48
N ILE A 640 17.56 -19.37 -0.81
CA ILE A 640 18.27 -20.37 -1.62
C ILE A 640 19.75 -20.00 -1.76
N GLY A 641 20.04 -18.80 -2.26
CA GLY A 641 21.40 -18.31 -2.46
C GLY A 641 22.20 -18.24 -1.15
N GLY A 642 21.57 -17.77 -0.07
CA GLY A 642 22.17 -17.75 1.26
C GLY A 642 22.54 -19.14 1.78
N THR A 643 21.68 -20.13 1.57
CA THR A 643 21.98 -21.53 1.95
C THR A 643 23.14 -22.10 1.14
N LEU A 644 23.15 -21.90 -0.19
CA LEU A 644 24.22 -22.37 -1.05
C LEU A 644 25.56 -21.70 -0.70
N LYS A 645 25.53 -20.38 -0.43
CA LYS A 645 26.68 -19.62 0.04
C LYS A 645 27.25 -20.19 1.35
N GLY A 646 26.39 -20.48 2.32
CA GLY A 646 26.80 -21.11 3.59
C GLY A 646 27.44 -22.48 3.41
N ILE A 647 26.89 -23.31 2.51
CA ILE A 647 27.46 -24.62 2.18
C ILE A 647 28.84 -24.47 1.54
N MET A 648 29.01 -23.55 0.59
CA MET A 648 30.32 -23.29 -0.04
C MET A 648 31.38 -22.86 0.98
N TRP A 649 31.00 -22.04 1.96
CA TRP A 649 31.91 -21.63 3.02
C TRP A 649 32.30 -22.81 3.92
N ALA A 650 31.34 -23.68 4.27
CA ALA A 650 31.60 -24.89 5.03
C ALA A 650 32.52 -25.88 4.28
N GLU A 651 32.46 -25.89 2.94
CA GLU A 651 33.36 -26.67 2.07
C GLU A 651 34.76 -26.04 1.91
N GLY A 652 35.00 -24.83 2.44
CA GLY A 652 36.29 -24.13 2.33
C GLY A 652 36.58 -23.55 0.95
N LYS A 653 35.54 -23.29 0.12
CA LYS A 653 35.72 -22.66 -1.20
C LYS A 653 36.18 -21.20 -1.08
N PRO A 654 36.92 -20.67 -2.07
CA PRO A 654 37.28 -19.25 -2.11
C PRO A 654 36.07 -18.33 -1.92
N PHE A 655 36.20 -17.31 -1.07
CA PHE A 655 35.09 -16.40 -0.75
C PHE A 655 34.50 -15.74 -2.00
N ILE A 656 35.34 -15.37 -2.97
CA ILE A 656 34.92 -14.72 -4.21
C ILE A 656 33.94 -15.58 -5.02
N ASP A 657 34.09 -16.91 -5.02
CA ASP A 657 33.20 -17.80 -5.76
C ASP A 657 31.77 -17.72 -5.20
N SER A 658 31.66 -17.56 -3.88
CA SER A 658 30.37 -17.38 -3.20
C SER A 658 29.72 -16.03 -3.50
N VAL A 659 30.52 -14.99 -3.75
CA VAL A 659 30.05 -13.66 -4.19
C VAL A 659 29.55 -13.74 -5.63
N VAL A 660 30.29 -14.38 -6.52
CA VAL A 660 29.89 -14.60 -7.92
C VAL A 660 28.60 -15.43 -7.99
N LEU A 661 28.48 -16.49 -7.18
CA LEU A 661 27.26 -17.29 -7.06
C LEU A 661 26.04 -16.42 -6.71
N MET A 662 26.21 -15.41 -5.85
CA MET A 662 25.11 -14.59 -5.36
C MET A 662 24.54 -13.61 -6.39
N GLY A 663 25.27 -13.30 -7.47
CA GLY A 663 24.87 -12.31 -8.48
C GLY A 663 23.41 -12.46 -8.98
N PRO A 664 23.01 -13.64 -9.48
CA PRO A 664 21.63 -13.89 -9.91
C PRO A 664 20.59 -13.76 -8.79
N TYR A 665 20.93 -14.12 -7.56
CA TYR A 665 20.01 -14.01 -6.42
C TYR A 665 19.82 -12.56 -5.96
N TRP A 666 20.87 -11.74 -6.04
CA TRP A 666 20.77 -10.30 -5.82
C TRP A 666 19.98 -9.59 -6.92
N LEU A 667 20.04 -10.07 -8.16
CA LEU A 667 19.16 -9.60 -9.23
C LEU A 667 17.69 -9.82 -8.90
N TRP A 668 17.31 -11.03 -8.48
CA TRP A 668 15.93 -11.30 -8.07
C TRP A 668 15.51 -10.48 -6.85
N ARG A 669 16.42 -10.25 -5.90
CA ARG A 669 16.20 -9.34 -4.77
C ARG A 669 15.84 -7.93 -5.25
N ALA A 670 16.59 -7.38 -6.20
CA ALA A 670 16.28 -6.05 -6.76
C ALA A 670 14.94 -6.04 -7.48
N ILE A 671 14.62 -7.06 -8.29
CA ILE A 671 13.31 -7.18 -8.96
C ILE A 671 12.17 -7.23 -7.93
N GLY A 672 12.30 -8.04 -6.89
CA GLY A 672 11.33 -8.12 -5.79
C GLY A 672 11.20 -6.80 -5.04
N GLY A 673 12.34 -6.14 -4.77
CA GLY A 673 12.43 -4.81 -4.17
C GLY A 673 11.69 -3.75 -4.99
N THR A 674 11.87 -3.73 -6.32
CA THR A 674 11.16 -2.82 -7.22
C THR A 674 9.65 -3.02 -7.12
N LEU A 675 9.16 -4.27 -7.10
CA LEU A 675 7.73 -4.56 -6.96
C LEU A 675 7.19 -4.08 -5.60
N MET A 676 7.93 -4.34 -4.51
CA MET A 676 7.59 -3.83 -3.18
C MET A 676 7.55 -2.30 -3.14
N TRP A 677 8.54 -1.64 -3.74
CA TRP A 677 8.63 -0.19 -3.82
C TRP A 677 7.47 0.42 -4.63
N LEU A 678 7.14 -0.17 -5.79
CA LEU A 678 5.95 0.22 -6.57
C LEU A 678 4.67 0.09 -5.74
N SER A 679 4.56 -0.96 -4.92
CA SER A 679 3.43 -1.14 -4.01
C SER A 679 3.29 0.05 -3.04
N HIS A 680 4.39 0.61 -2.54
CA HIS A 680 4.38 1.77 -1.63
C HIS A 680 3.91 3.04 -2.32
N ILE A 681 4.25 3.22 -3.60
CA ILE A 681 3.72 4.32 -4.42
C ILE A 681 2.20 4.19 -4.55
N VAL A 682 1.71 2.98 -4.81
CA VAL A 682 0.27 2.72 -4.89
C VAL A 682 -0.42 2.99 -3.54
N LEU A 683 0.19 2.59 -2.42
CA LEU A 683 -0.31 2.92 -1.09
C LEU A 683 -0.37 4.44 -0.85
N ALA A 684 0.70 5.16 -1.18
CA ALA A 684 0.76 6.62 -1.05
C ALA A 684 -0.34 7.30 -1.88
N TYR A 685 -0.57 6.82 -3.10
CA TYR A 685 -1.67 7.30 -3.95
C TYR A 685 -3.05 6.99 -3.36
N ASN A 686 -3.27 5.79 -2.85
CA ASN A 686 -4.53 5.42 -2.20
C ASN A 686 -4.76 6.26 -0.93
N MET A 687 -3.72 6.47 -0.13
CA MET A 687 -3.75 7.32 1.06
C MET A 687 -4.13 8.76 0.69
N TYR A 688 -3.50 9.31 -0.35
CA TYR A 688 -3.86 10.62 -0.88
C TYR A 688 -5.33 10.70 -1.33
N LYS A 689 -5.84 9.67 -2.03
CA LYS A 689 -7.26 9.63 -2.45
C LYS A 689 -8.24 9.61 -1.27
N MET A 690 -7.91 8.87 -0.22
CA MET A 690 -8.74 8.82 0.99
C MET A 690 -8.67 10.13 1.79
N MET A 691 -7.53 10.82 1.79
CA MET A 691 -7.33 12.05 2.59
C MET A 691 -7.72 13.34 1.88
N ARG A 692 -7.70 13.38 0.54
CA ARG A 692 -7.99 14.60 -0.23
C ARG A 692 -9.38 15.13 0.12
N PRO A 693 -9.56 16.44 0.41
CA PRO A 693 -10.87 17.06 0.61
C PRO A 693 -11.83 16.73 -0.55
N SER A 694 -13.10 16.45 -0.23
CA SER A 694 -14.05 16.16 -1.30
C SER A 694 -14.30 17.45 -2.04
N THR A 695 -13.99 17.46 -3.33
CA THR A 695 -14.49 18.50 -4.24
C THR A 695 -15.72 17.99 -4.98
N ASP A 696 -16.11 16.72 -4.82
CA ASP A 696 -17.32 16.19 -5.42
C ASP A 696 -18.50 16.83 -4.70
N VAL A 697 -19.18 17.72 -5.42
CA VAL A 697 -20.40 18.38 -4.96
C VAL A 697 -21.52 17.34 -4.96
N ASP A 698 -22.14 17.11 -3.80
CA ASP A 698 -23.43 16.41 -3.76
C ASP A 698 -24.51 17.45 -4.11
N VAL A 699 -25.26 17.16 -5.18
CA VAL A 699 -26.30 18.07 -5.70
C VAL A 699 -27.32 18.40 -4.62
N LYS A 700 -27.70 17.42 -3.79
CA LYS A 700 -28.72 17.62 -2.73
C LYS A 700 -28.17 18.43 -1.57
N GLU A 701 -27.02 18.02 -1.04
CA GLU A 701 -26.38 18.72 0.09
C GLU A 701 -26.11 20.18 -0.29
N ARG A 702 -25.59 20.41 -1.50
CA ARG A 702 -25.34 21.76 -2.01
C ARG A 702 -26.61 22.57 -2.24
N ALA A 703 -27.68 21.95 -2.75
CA ALA A 703 -28.96 22.63 -2.91
C ALA A 703 -29.54 23.08 -1.57
N PHE A 704 -29.50 22.23 -0.54
CA PHE A 704 -29.96 22.59 0.81
C PHE A 704 -29.06 23.62 1.49
N GLU A 705 -27.74 23.61 1.24
CA GLU A 705 -26.85 24.71 1.66
C GLU A 705 -27.28 26.05 1.05
N ILE A 706 -27.58 26.07 -0.27
CA ILE A 706 -28.05 27.28 -0.97
C ILE A 706 -29.39 27.75 -0.38
N ILE A 707 -30.33 26.83 -0.12
CA ILE A 707 -31.62 27.16 0.50
C ILE A 707 -31.42 27.74 1.90
N ASN A 708 -30.58 27.13 2.75
CA ASN A 708 -30.29 27.63 4.09
C ASN A 708 -29.62 29.01 4.05
N GLN A 709 -28.67 29.23 3.14
CA GLN A 709 -28.04 30.55 2.95
C GLN A 709 -29.06 31.61 2.53
N ASN A 710 -30.00 31.26 1.64
CA ASN A 710 -31.08 32.17 1.24
C ASN A 710 -32.06 32.46 2.39
N LEU A 711 -32.38 31.47 3.23
CA LEU A 711 -33.21 31.65 4.42
C LEU A 711 -32.51 32.53 5.48
N GLU A 712 -31.22 32.31 5.73
CA GLU A 712 -30.41 33.14 6.63
C GLU A 712 -30.33 34.58 6.10
N ALA A 713 -30.09 34.79 4.80
CA ALA A 713 -30.06 36.10 4.16
C ALA A 713 -31.42 36.83 4.24
N ASN A 714 -32.54 36.12 4.14
CA ASN A 714 -33.89 36.68 4.24
C ASN A 714 -34.36 36.90 5.69
N SER A 715 -33.67 36.32 6.68
CA SER A 715 -33.98 36.48 8.12
C SER A 715 -33.32 37.70 8.78
N VAL A 716 -32.43 38.39 8.06
CA VAL A 716 -31.82 39.66 8.52
C VAL A 716 -32.78 40.80 8.19
N GLU A 717 -33.66 41.16 9.13
CA GLU A 717 -34.44 42.40 9.04
C GLU A 717 -33.50 43.60 8.81
N PRO A 718 -33.83 44.54 7.90
CA PRO A 718 -33.10 45.79 7.81
C PRO A 718 -33.26 46.52 9.14
N LYS A 719 -32.15 46.74 9.85
CA LYS A 719 -32.13 47.71 10.95
C LYS A 719 -32.51 49.08 10.38
N ILE A 720 -33.75 49.49 10.64
CA ILE A 720 -34.25 50.86 10.42
C ILE A 720 -33.48 51.81 11.34
#